data_AF-F2UP68-F1
#
_entry.id   AF-F2UP68-F1
#
_cell.length_a   1.000
_cell.length_b   1.000
_cell.length_c   1.000
_cell.angle_alpha   90.00
_cell.angle_beta   90.00
_cell.angle_gamma   90.00
#
_symmetry.space_group_name_H-M   'P 1'
#
loop_
_entity.id
_entity.type
_entity.pdbx_description
1 polymer ?
#
loop_
_entity_poly.entity_id
_entity_poly.type
_entity_poly.pdbx_seq_one_letter_code
_entity_poly.pdbx_strand_id
1 'polypeptide(L)'
;MSGGEKRARREVEALLAQTKLKDGVKNKIRAIANNTYAVYLLVFSMEDLLHQDESKRTEAWEFMEHWLSSLHLHAKGAPVLIVGTFADVVSQRKQHEQISRDIHSRLRHNPAFASVVYNSKHKLWFWPVDNTKSIGDPMIQDLRQTISSTALAQEYVSQEVAVPYLHLYDKLNAIARDEKRPLLTFDEVVAIARTCGLRTRQETRACLQFLHLYSMVLYYDSVPGMDAYVILSPQWAVDTMTRVIRTFGLHDDDVQGPEVRALGADVWDDLVDRGILHRRLLEVLWRDVDSNLVDPFLRLMMQYGLCIQYSPPKLVDSRRALAHANSGHGDNDGVSKGNDAHQRQQHQQQQYLVPAILPMTIRHSSSTMESVTLSTTAAQQVNPYLGHEEKTAYVAFSLKEFKTEASVRAEHAQHASFLPEGLFTVVLAHVMAHAQHGASQKPKLSRTHAICFMESTKLELQLVPAVGGIKMKITSAQPRAMLHMLHKMISEAARERYPELKSSLLVPFDDKTLLFFEDVLHHHKSKQDMWVDEQLLSPDDLVAKYGPLLPVLGLQDKYDVFISYRQRASSGLVMALHPRLEQRNLVAFLDANNLETGLNFKLSFMTAIGLSLVACPIVSAATIMQMRQLQHSDYCDNVLLEWMTMLALHEHQGAHSADEEQQHARIRLRRVVPVIVGSAWHNVNDSSMSRAEVSEYDSFDRLKRLAMTLPDAVSKETTSALDQYFTQVLHLPPPQRHKSVRQVVLSLFDIDAVVALDAAVDRTSQLRDIAEKVRQVVSSARSEEQTTQEADTARRSTQSSSSSSTVMTTFTPPSTTPSPSSSSPFEPELIQWLNRHSLLSHVEAALVEHGIDSLEVLVALVHEGDLTKQTLRSSGVSMGPAMKLVREAKKCDVDAASAY
;
A
#
# COMPACT_ATOMS: atom_id res chain seq x y z
N MET A 1 6.42 9.26 7.50
CA MET A 1 6.58 10.42 8.40
C MET A 1 7.65 11.21 7.73
N SER A 2 7.28 12.27 7.01
CA SER A 2 8.22 12.95 6.12
C SER A 2 9.46 13.33 6.92
N GLY A 3 10.64 13.05 6.37
CA GLY A 3 11.91 13.25 7.07
C GLY A 3 12.10 14.69 7.58
N GLY A 4 11.42 15.67 6.98
CA GLY A 4 11.43 17.07 7.37
C GLY A 4 10.70 17.35 8.67
N GLU A 5 9.51 16.78 8.89
CA GLU A 5 8.74 17.03 10.12
C GLU A 5 9.31 16.26 11.32
N LYS A 6 9.84 15.05 11.09
CA LYS A 6 10.65 14.31 12.08
C LYS A 6 11.92 15.07 12.45
N ARG A 7 12.57 15.71 11.47
CA ARG A 7 13.82 16.45 11.68
C ARG A 7 13.56 17.80 12.33
N ALA A 8 12.52 18.53 11.94
CA ALA A 8 12.06 19.72 12.63
C ALA A 8 11.64 19.39 14.07
N ARG A 9 10.92 18.29 14.32
CA ARG A 9 10.65 17.81 15.70
C ARG A 9 11.92 17.44 16.45
N ARG A 10 12.92 16.82 15.82
CA ARG A 10 14.21 16.47 16.45
C ARG A 10 15.09 17.69 16.70
N GLU A 11 15.08 18.68 15.82
CA GLU A 11 15.81 19.94 15.94
C GLU A 11 15.14 20.84 16.98
N VAL A 12 13.81 20.87 17.02
CA VAL A 12 13.02 21.47 18.11
C VAL A 12 13.28 20.74 19.42
N GLU A 13 13.25 19.40 19.48
CA GLU A 13 13.59 18.64 20.70
C GLU A 13 15.06 18.85 21.12
N ALA A 14 16.01 18.97 20.19
CA ALA A 14 17.40 19.30 20.48
C ALA A 14 17.56 20.74 21.00
N LEU A 15 16.84 21.71 20.44
CA LEU A 15 16.77 23.10 20.91
C LEU A 15 16.06 23.23 22.26
N LEU A 16 14.98 22.47 22.49
CA LEU A 16 14.26 22.38 23.76
C LEU A 16 15.08 21.69 24.85
N ALA A 17 15.91 20.71 24.50
CA ALA A 17 16.85 20.06 25.41
C ALA A 17 18.01 21.00 25.83
N GLN A 18 18.43 21.90 24.93
CA GLN A 18 19.49 22.88 25.19
C GLN A 18 19.00 24.16 25.88
N THR A 19 17.69 24.39 25.97
CA THR A 19 17.11 25.59 26.59
C THR A 19 16.64 25.34 28.03
N LYS A 20 16.91 26.29 28.93
CA LYS A 20 16.49 26.31 30.34
C LYS A 20 15.01 26.70 30.52
N LEU A 21 14.12 26.21 29.65
CA LEU A 21 12.68 26.46 29.74
C LEU A 21 12.04 25.45 30.72
N LYS A 22 11.04 25.88 31.50
CA LYS A 22 10.24 24.99 32.36
C LYS A 22 9.49 23.96 31.52
N ASP A 23 9.32 22.73 32.01
CA ASP A 23 8.71 21.61 31.26
C ASP A 23 7.29 21.90 30.74
N GLY A 24 6.53 22.79 31.41
CA GLY A 24 5.24 23.28 30.93
C GLY A 24 5.31 24.06 29.61
N VAL A 25 6.40 24.78 29.35
CA VAL A 25 6.63 25.51 28.08
C VAL A 25 7.02 24.54 26.96
N LYS A 26 7.81 23.51 27.29
CA LYS A 26 8.17 22.43 26.35
C LYS A 26 6.94 21.63 25.91
N ASN A 27 5.99 21.39 26.81
CA ASN A 27 4.72 20.73 26.51
C ASN A 27 3.78 21.58 25.65
N LYS A 28 3.78 22.92 25.81
CA LYS A 28 3.08 23.83 24.90
C LYS A 28 3.69 23.82 23.50
N ILE A 29 5.02 23.73 23.39
CA ILE A 29 5.72 23.59 22.10
C ILE A 29 5.43 22.25 21.41
N ARG A 30 5.02 21.23 22.16
CA ARG A 30 4.50 19.97 21.59
C ARG A 30 3.05 20.10 21.09
N ALA A 31 2.23 20.96 21.69
CA ALA A 31 0.87 21.24 21.23
C ALA A 31 0.85 22.05 19.91
N ILE A 32 1.90 22.83 19.64
CA ILE A 32 2.10 23.71 18.47
C ILE A 32 2.09 23.02 17.10
N ALA A 33 2.28 21.70 17.03
CA ALA A 33 2.12 20.95 15.78
C ALA A 33 0.64 20.74 15.37
N ASN A 34 -0.31 21.05 16.26
CA ASN A 34 -1.76 20.97 16.04
C ASN A 34 -2.41 22.35 16.17
N ASN A 35 -3.58 22.53 15.57
CA ASN A 35 -4.31 23.79 15.37
C ASN A 35 -4.95 24.32 16.69
N THR A 36 -4.24 24.27 17.82
CA THR A 36 -4.78 24.49 19.17
C THR A 36 -4.87 25.97 19.61
N TYR A 37 -4.36 26.89 18.79
CA TYR A 37 -4.34 28.35 19.05
C TYR A 37 -5.53 29.09 18.44
N ALA A 38 -6.69 28.44 18.40
CA ALA A 38 -7.90 28.99 17.79
C ALA A 38 -9.11 28.76 18.69
N VAL A 39 -10.17 29.50 18.41
CA VAL A 39 -11.51 29.28 18.96
C VAL A 39 -12.39 28.83 17.80
N TYR A 40 -13.07 27.71 17.94
CA TYR A 40 -13.86 27.10 16.88
C TYR A 40 -15.35 27.35 17.09
N LEU A 41 -16.06 27.55 15.98
CA LEU A 41 -17.51 27.60 15.95
C LEU A 41 -18.03 26.36 15.23
N LEU A 42 -18.85 25.56 15.91
CA LEU A 42 -19.60 24.48 15.29
C LEU A 42 -21.01 24.98 15.03
N VAL A 43 -21.32 25.26 13.77
CA VAL A 43 -22.59 25.87 13.35
C VAL A 43 -23.51 24.79 12.79
N PHE A 44 -24.74 24.71 13.27
CA PHE A 44 -25.75 23.76 12.81
C PHE A 44 -27.12 24.42 12.65
N SER A 45 -27.99 23.81 11.83
CA SER A 45 -29.37 24.26 11.63
C SER A 45 -30.30 23.64 12.68
N MET A 46 -30.94 24.48 13.50
CA MET A 46 -31.96 23.98 14.45
C MET A 46 -33.22 23.50 13.73
N GLU A 47 -33.53 24.09 12.58
CA GLU A 47 -34.67 23.69 11.75
C GLU A 47 -34.49 22.26 11.23
N ASP A 48 -33.33 21.94 10.67
CA ASP A 48 -33.05 20.60 10.13
C ASP A 48 -33.04 19.53 11.24
N LEU A 49 -32.54 19.91 12.42
CA LEU A 49 -32.48 19.02 13.59
C LEU A 49 -33.87 18.70 14.17
N LEU A 50 -34.85 19.58 13.95
CA LEU A 50 -36.26 19.39 14.32
C LEU A 50 -37.17 19.08 13.12
N HIS A 51 -36.60 18.81 11.94
CA HIS A 51 -37.35 18.60 10.71
C HIS A 51 -38.28 17.38 10.84
N GLN A 52 -39.41 17.36 10.13
CA GLN A 52 -40.38 16.25 10.22
C GLN A 52 -39.83 14.93 9.62
N ASP A 53 -39.04 15.04 8.56
CA ASP A 53 -38.29 13.94 7.94
C ASP A 53 -37.15 13.43 8.86
N GLU A 54 -37.16 12.14 9.16
CA GLU A 54 -36.16 11.46 9.98
C GLU A 54 -34.77 11.42 9.35
N SER A 55 -34.69 11.34 8.02
CA SER A 55 -33.41 11.29 7.31
C SER A 55 -32.64 12.60 7.48
N LYS A 56 -33.31 13.74 7.30
CA LYS A 56 -32.70 15.07 7.50
C LYS A 56 -32.27 15.32 8.94
N ARG A 57 -33.07 14.89 9.92
CA ARG A 57 -32.68 14.97 11.33
C ARG A 57 -31.42 14.16 11.61
N THR A 58 -31.35 12.95 11.06
CA THR A 58 -30.20 12.05 11.23
C THR A 58 -28.94 12.68 10.64
N GLU A 59 -29.02 13.19 9.41
CA GLU A 59 -27.93 13.90 8.74
C GLU A 59 -27.42 15.11 9.54
N ALA A 60 -28.32 15.93 10.10
CA ALA A 60 -27.94 17.07 10.94
C ALA A 60 -27.15 16.64 12.19
N TRP A 61 -27.54 15.52 12.82
CA TRP A 61 -26.81 14.97 13.97
C TRP A 61 -25.47 14.36 13.58
N GLU A 62 -25.41 13.60 12.48
CA GLU A 62 -24.18 13.04 11.94
C GLU A 62 -23.18 14.16 11.59
N PHE A 63 -23.65 15.27 11.02
CA PHE A 63 -22.84 16.46 10.76
C PHE A 63 -22.22 17.01 12.05
N MET A 64 -23.02 17.22 13.11
CA MET A 64 -22.52 17.73 14.38
C MET A 64 -21.50 16.78 15.02
N GLU A 65 -21.79 15.48 15.05
CA GLU A 65 -20.90 14.44 15.58
C GLU A 65 -19.59 14.36 14.80
N HIS A 66 -19.67 14.43 13.47
CA HIS A 66 -18.51 14.41 12.58
C HIS A 66 -17.59 15.60 12.83
N TRP A 67 -18.13 16.83 12.80
CA TRP A 67 -17.32 18.03 12.97
C TRP A 67 -16.73 18.16 14.37
N LEU A 68 -17.47 17.76 15.41
CA LEU A 68 -16.94 17.77 16.77
C LEU A 68 -15.76 16.77 16.89
N SER A 69 -15.91 15.57 16.33
CA SER A 69 -14.83 14.57 16.28
C SER A 69 -13.64 15.02 15.42
N SER A 70 -13.90 15.74 14.32
CA SER A 70 -12.88 16.34 13.47
C SER A 70 -12.05 17.39 14.23
N LEU A 71 -12.71 18.24 15.02
CA LEU A 71 -12.04 19.21 15.90
C LEU A 71 -11.15 18.51 16.95
N HIS A 72 -11.54 17.34 17.45
CA HIS A 72 -10.67 16.56 18.34
C HIS A 72 -9.35 16.20 17.66
N LEU A 73 -9.39 15.77 16.40
CA LEU A 73 -8.19 15.36 15.67
C LEU A 73 -7.32 16.55 15.26
N HIS A 74 -7.93 17.64 14.82
CA HIS A 74 -7.20 18.77 14.24
C HIS A 74 -6.81 19.84 15.27
N ALA A 75 -7.62 20.02 16.31
CA ALA A 75 -7.57 21.15 17.23
C ALA A 75 -7.86 20.73 18.67
N LYS A 76 -7.24 19.63 19.11
CA LYS A 76 -7.46 19.07 20.45
C LYS A 76 -7.26 20.12 21.56
N GLY A 77 -8.30 20.30 22.38
CA GLY A 77 -8.27 21.23 23.51
C GLY A 77 -8.58 22.69 23.14
N ALA A 78 -8.76 23.00 21.86
CA ALA A 78 -9.22 24.32 21.44
C ALA A 78 -10.69 24.53 21.86
N PRO A 79 -11.06 25.70 22.42
CA PRO A 79 -12.45 25.98 22.80
C PRO A 79 -13.39 25.90 21.60
N VAL A 80 -14.54 25.24 21.79
CA VAL A 80 -15.59 25.09 20.77
C VAL A 80 -16.89 25.70 21.25
N LEU A 81 -17.44 26.65 20.50
CA LEU A 81 -18.78 27.19 20.75
C LEU A 81 -19.73 26.58 19.72
N ILE A 82 -20.81 25.97 20.20
CA ILE A 82 -21.85 25.42 19.33
C ILE A 82 -22.88 26.52 19.05
N VAL A 83 -23.22 26.74 17.79
CA VAL A 83 -24.13 27.79 17.33
C VAL A 83 -25.26 27.15 16.53
N GLY A 84 -26.50 27.35 16.99
CA GLY A 84 -27.70 26.88 16.29
C GLY A 84 -28.33 28.03 15.51
N THR A 85 -28.44 27.93 14.19
CA THR A 85 -29.08 28.95 13.33
C THR A 85 -30.60 28.74 13.24
N PHE A 86 -31.30 29.68 12.60
CA PHE A 86 -32.77 29.67 12.42
C PHE A 86 -33.58 29.85 13.71
N ALA A 87 -33.13 30.72 14.63
CA ALA A 87 -33.90 31.03 15.83
C ALA A 87 -35.18 31.86 15.57
N ASP A 88 -35.34 32.44 14.38
CA ASP A 88 -36.59 33.03 13.90
C ASP A 88 -37.67 31.95 13.66
N VAL A 89 -37.27 30.79 13.14
CA VAL A 89 -38.15 29.62 12.93
C VAL A 89 -38.33 28.84 14.22
N VAL A 90 -37.22 28.43 14.86
CA VAL A 90 -37.21 27.72 16.14
C VAL A 90 -37.11 28.76 17.25
N SER A 91 -38.20 29.47 17.51
CA SER A 91 -38.22 30.60 18.44
C SER A 91 -38.58 30.23 19.89
N GLN A 92 -39.14 29.04 20.12
CA GLN A 92 -39.60 28.67 21.45
C GLN A 92 -38.46 28.22 22.35
N ARG A 93 -38.34 28.85 23.52
CA ARG A 93 -37.34 28.49 24.54
C ARG A 93 -37.32 27.00 24.91
N LYS A 94 -38.49 26.37 24.98
CA LYS A 94 -38.63 24.94 25.30
C LYS A 94 -37.97 24.05 24.24
N GLN A 95 -38.01 24.45 22.96
CA GLN A 95 -37.33 23.74 21.88
C GLN A 95 -35.81 23.85 22.05
N HIS A 96 -35.28 25.03 22.37
CA HIS A 96 -33.85 25.20 22.65
C HIS A 96 -33.38 24.35 23.84
N GLU A 97 -34.17 24.27 24.90
CA GLU A 97 -33.85 23.45 26.07
C GLU A 97 -33.91 21.94 25.77
N GLN A 98 -34.78 21.51 24.86
CA GLN A 98 -34.80 20.14 24.35
C GLN A 98 -33.52 19.87 23.54
N ILE A 99 -33.21 20.69 22.54
CA ILE A 99 -31.99 20.55 21.71
C ILE A 99 -30.74 20.53 22.60
N SER A 100 -30.65 21.42 23.59
CA SER A 100 -29.50 21.47 24.51
C SER A 100 -29.35 20.20 25.34
N ARG A 101 -30.47 19.58 25.76
CA ARG A 101 -30.42 18.29 26.49
C ARG A 101 -29.97 17.17 25.57
N ASP A 102 -30.42 17.17 24.33
CA ASP A 102 -30.07 16.16 23.34
C ASP A 102 -28.59 16.26 22.94
N ILE A 103 -28.07 17.47 22.71
CA ILE A 103 -26.65 17.75 22.49
C ILE A 103 -25.81 17.15 23.63
N HIS A 104 -26.17 17.43 24.88
CA HIS A 104 -25.44 16.88 26.02
C HIS A 104 -25.55 15.36 26.09
N SER A 105 -26.75 14.80 25.94
CA SER A 105 -26.98 13.36 26.05
C SER A 105 -26.16 12.58 25.01
N ARG A 106 -26.16 13.07 23.76
CA ARG A 106 -25.56 12.41 22.61
C ARG A 106 -24.06 12.65 22.50
N LEU A 107 -23.61 13.87 22.77
CA LEU A 107 -22.21 14.27 22.54
C LEU A 107 -21.32 14.22 23.79
N ARG A 108 -21.85 14.07 25.01
CA ARG A 108 -21.02 14.07 26.25
C ARG A 108 -19.88 13.06 26.28
N HIS A 109 -19.98 11.96 25.53
CA HIS A 109 -18.96 10.92 25.47
C HIS A 109 -17.95 11.15 24.32
N ASN A 110 -18.21 12.13 23.45
CA ASN A 110 -17.30 12.55 22.40
C ASN A 110 -16.01 13.14 23.01
N PRO A 111 -14.81 12.73 22.56
CA PRO A 111 -13.54 13.24 23.07
C PRO A 111 -13.36 14.77 23.03
N ALA A 112 -13.96 15.47 22.07
CA ALA A 112 -13.90 16.93 21.97
C ALA A 112 -14.91 17.66 22.86
N PHE A 113 -15.91 16.97 23.43
CA PHE A 113 -16.97 17.63 24.20
C PHE A 113 -16.45 18.36 25.43
N ALA A 114 -15.34 17.90 26.02
CA ALA A 114 -14.67 18.59 27.12
C ALA A 114 -14.17 20.01 26.76
N SER A 115 -14.01 20.30 25.46
CA SER A 115 -13.61 21.63 24.96
C SER A 115 -14.81 22.50 24.57
N VAL A 116 -16.04 21.99 24.67
CA VAL A 116 -17.25 22.74 24.36
C VAL A 116 -17.53 23.76 25.46
N VAL A 117 -17.64 25.02 25.08
CA VAL A 117 -17.95 26.14 25.98
C VAL A 117 -19.44 26.15 26.27
N TYR A 118 -19.79 26.01 27.55
CA TYR A 118 -21.18 26.07 28.00
C TYR A 118 -21.69 27.51 28.02
N ASN A 119 -22.87 27.75 27.43
CA ASN A 119 -23.55 29.05 27.50
C ASN A 119 -24.21 29.23 28.88
N SER A 120 -23.41 29.59 29.88
CA SER A 120 -23.84 29.74 31.27
C SER A 120 -24.95 30.78 31.45
N LYS A 121 -24.91 31.88 30.68
CA LYS A 121 -25.90 32.96 30.77
C LYS A 121 -27.30 32.50 30.39
N HIS A 122 -27.38 31.67 29.34
CA HIS A 122 -28.65 31.15 28.84
C HIS A 122 -28.93 29.71 29.29
N LYS A 123 -28.03 29.08 30.05
CA LYS A 123 -28.12 27.68 30.50
C LYS A 123 -28.36 26.69 29.35
N LEU A 124 -27.59 26.84 28.27
CA LEU A 124 -27.65 25.97 27.08
C LEU A 124 -26.25 25.50 26.71
N TRP A 125 -26.16 24.36 26.02
CA TRP A 125 -24.90 23.88 25.42
C TRP A 125 -24.55 24.55 24.08
N PHE A 126 -25.34 25.55 23.67
CA PHE A 126 -25.18 26.25 22.39
C PHE A 126 -25.78 27.67 22.43
N TRP A 127 -25.57 28.46 21.37
CA TRP A 127 -26.18 29.78 21.14
C TRP A 127 -27.23 29.71 20.02
N PRO A 128 -28.54 29.84 20.31
CA PRO A 128 -29.57 29.92 19.28
C PRO A 128 -29.61 31.33 18.66
N VAL A 129 -29.16 31.47 17.42
CA VAL A 129 -29.03 32.75 16.72
C VAL A 129 -30.08 32.93 15.63
N ASP A 130 -30.60 34.15 15.54
CA ASP A 130 -31.41 34.59 14.40
C ASP A 130 -30.50 35.25 13.37
N ASN A 131 -30.02 34.44 12.42
CA ASN A 131 -29.10 34.88 11.39
C ASN A 131 -29.73 35.88 10.39
N THR A 132 -31.06 36.06 10.37
CA THR A 132 -31.72 37.09 9.53
C THR A 132 -31.47 38.50 10.05
N LYS A 133 -31.21 38.65 11.35
CA LYS A 133 -30.94 39.93 12.02
C LYS A 133 -29.45 40.31 12.07
N SER A 134 -28.56 39.36 11.75
CA SER A 134 -27.10 39.57 11.76
C SER A 134 -26.64 40.25 13.07
N ILE A 135 -25.83 41.33 13.00
CA ILE A 135 -25.33 42.08 14.16
C ILE A 135 -26.44 42.66 15.07
N GLY A 136 -27.68 42.75 14.59
CA GLY A 136 -28.83 43.22 15.36
C GLY A 136 -29.42 42.16 16.29
N ASP A 137 -29.06 40.89 16.15
CA ASP A 137 -29.53 39.82 17.03
C ASP A 137 -28.82 39.87 18.41
N PRO A 138 -29.57 39.93 19.53
CA PRO A 138 -28.98 39.94 20.86
C PRO A 138 -28.12 38.71 21.18
N MET A 139 -28.46 37.53 20.62
CA MET A 139 -27.68 36.32 20.85
C MET A 139 -26.35 36.35 20.08
N ILE A 140 -26.32 36.90 18.85
CA ILE A 140 -25.06 37.15 18.11
C ILE A 140 -24.17 38.14 18.87
N GLN A 141 -24.72 39.19 19.46
CA GLN A 141 -23.95 40.13 20.28
C GLN A 141 -23.35 39.45 21.52
N ASP A 142 -24.14 38.62 22.21
CA ASP A 142 -23.68 37.80 23.33
C ASP A 142 -22.60 36.79 22.94
N LEU A 143 -22.79 36.12 21.80
CA LEU A 143 -21.83 35.18 21.23
C LEU A 143 -20.51 35.88 20.91
N ARG A 144 -20.53 37.07 20.29
CA ARG A 144 -19.31 37.87 20.02
C ARG A 144 -18.56 38.21 21.30
N GLN A 145 -19.28 38.63 22.34
CA GLN A 145 -18.67 38.92 23.63
C GLN A 145 -18.05 37.66 24.27
N THR A 146 -18.71 36.52 24.13
CA THR A 146 -18.23 35.22 24.63
C THR A 146 -17.00 34.74 23.87
N ILE A 147 -16.99 34.85 22.52
CA ILE A 147 -15.82 34.53 21.70
C ILE A 147 -14.65 35.40 22.14
N SER A 148 -14.86 36.70 22.31
CA SER A 148 -13.80 37.63 22.74
C SER A 148 -13.27 37.28 24.12
N SER A 149 -14.12 36.99 25.10
CA SER A 149 -13.68 36.64 26.45
C SER A 149 -13.00 35.28 26.51
N THR A 150 -13.48 34.31 25.73
CA THR A 150 -12.90 32.98 25.61
C THR A 150 -11.51 33.06 24.98
N ALA A 151 -11.35 33.83 23.90
CA ALA A 151 -10.05 34.06 23.28
C ALA A 151 -9.09 34.77 24.25
N LEU A 152 -9.51 35.85 24.92
CA LEU A 152 -8.68 36.58 25.89
C LEU A 152 -8.28 35.74 27.11
N ALA A 153 -9.09 34.75 27.49
CA ALA A 153 -8.80 33.84 28.60
C ALA A 153 -7.78 32.74 28.22
N GLN A 154 -7.45 32.58 26.95
CA GLN A 154 -6.49 31.57 26.53
C GLN A 154 -5.07 31.94 26.98
N GLU A 155 -4.34 30.97 27.52
CA GLU A 155 -3.02 31.18 28.12
C GLU A 155 -1.98 31.72 27.12
N TYR A 156 -2.17 31.45 25.83
CA TYR A 156 -1.28 31.93 24.78
C TYR A 156 -1.47 33.41 24.44
N VAL A 157 -2.61 34.01 24.78
CA VAL A 157 -2.89 35.43 24.52
C VAL A 157 -2.17 36.33 25.52
N SER A 158 -1.99 35.87 26.76
CA SER A 158 -1.26 36.59 27.80
C SER A 158 0.26 36.38 27.77
N GLN A 159 0.78 35.68 26.74
CA GLN A 159 2.20 35.43 26.61
C GLN A 159 2.97 36.73 26.29
N GLU A 160 4.02 37.00 27.05
CA GLU A 160 4.94 38.10 26.75
C GLU A 160 5.71 37.82 25.45
N VAL A 161 5.69 38.78 24.54
CA VAL A 161 6.37 38.71 23.23
C VAL A 161 7.38 39.84 23.14
N ALA A 162 8.54 39.56 22.55
CA ALA A 162 9.56 40.58 22.33
C ALA A 162 9.03 41.68 21.39
N VAL A 163 9.13 42.94 21.81
CA VAL A 163 8.70 44.11 21.01
C VAL A 163 9.25 44.11 19.57
N PRO A 164 10.52 43.72 19.31
CA PRO A 164 11.03 43.58 17.93
C PRO A 164 10.21 42.67 17.02
N TYR A 165 9.57 41.62 17.56
CA TYR A 165 8.76 40.69 16.77
C TYR A 165 7.47 41.36 16.31
N LEU A 166 6.82 42.10 17.20
CA LEU A 166 5.61 42.88 16.88
C LEU A 166 5.93 43.97 15.86
N HIS A 167 7.03 44.71 16.05
CA HIS A 167 7.48 45.72 15.08
C HIS A 167 7.75 45.14 13.69
N LEU A 168 8.38 43.96 13.61
CA LEU A 168 8.59 43.30 12.33
C LEU A 168 7.24 42.91 11.72
N TYR A 169 6.35 42.27 12.48
CA TYR A 169 5.03 41.89 11.99
C TYR A 169 4.23 43.09 11.46
N ASP A 170 4.18 44.20 12.19
CA ASP A 170 3.45 45.41 11.76
C ASP A 170 3.97 45.93 10.41
N LYS A 171 5.28 45.95 10.20
CA LYS A 171 5.89 46.34 8.93
C LYS A 171 5.57 45.35 7.80
N LEU A 172 5.70 44.05 8.06
CA LEU A 172 5.36 43.02 7.07
C LEU A 172 3.89 43.09 6.68
N ASN A 173 3.00 43.28 7.65
CA ASN A 173 1.57 43.37 7.43
C ASN A 173 1.18 44.66 6.67
N ALA A 174 1.87 45.78 6.95
CA ALA A 174 1.72 47.00 6.15
C ALA A 174 2.14 46.79 4.69
N ILE A 175 3.28 46.14 4.43
CA ILE A 175 3.72 45.79 3.08
C ILE A 175 2.69 44.90 2.37
N ALA A 176 2.19 43.87 3.05
CA ALA A 176 1.22 42.94 2.49
C ALA A 176 -0.10 43.65 2.09
N ARG A 177 -0.60 44.57 2.91
CA ARG A 177 -1.85 45.30 2.66
C ARG A 177 -1.70 46.48 1.71
N ASP A 178 -0.71 47.33 1.96
CA ASP A 178 -0.60 48.65 1.35
C ASP A 178 0.14 48.57 0.01
N GLU A 179 1.21 47.76 -0.06
CA GLU A 179 1.94 47.50 -1.31
C GLU A 179 1.35 46.33 -2.11
N LYS A 180 0.37 45.60 -1.54
CA LYS A 180 -0.23 44.38 -2.10
C LYS A 180 0.80 43.31 -2.47
N ARG A 181 1.85 43.18 -1.64
CA ARG A 181 2.93 42.19 -1.80
C ARG A 181 2.74 41.05 -0.80
N PRO A 182 2.04 39.96 -1.16
CA PRO A 182 1.71 38.89 -0.22
C PRO A 182 2.90 38.00 0.13
N LEU A 183 4.06 38.21 -0.49
CA LEU A 183 5.26 37.40 -0.36
C LEU A 183 6.51 38.28 -0.50
N LEU A 184 7.52 37.97 0.29
CA LEU A 184 8.86 38.58 0.22
C LEU A 184 9.93 37.50 0.21
N THR A 185 11.12 37.83 -0.28
CA THR A 185 12.29 36.99 -0.05
C THR A 185 12.75 37.09 1.41
N PHE A 186 13.38 36.03 1.91
CA PHE A 186 13.93 36.03 3.25
C PHE A 186 15.01 37.11 3.45
N ASP A 187 15.75 37.46 2.39
CA ASP A 187 16.76 38.54 2.45
C ASP A 187 16.14 39.93 2.64
N GLU A 188 15.02 40.22 1.96
CA GLU A 188 14.25 41.44 2.18
C GLU A 188 13.73 41.50 3.61
N VAL A 189 13.19 40.39 4.12
CA VAL A 189 12.70 40.33 5.50
C VAL A 189 13.83 40.53 6.51
N VAL A 190 15.01 39.99 6.27
CA VAL A 190 16.20 40.24 7.12
C VAL A 190 16.58 41.73 7.11
N ALA A 191 16.50 42.40 5.96
CA ALA A 191 16.78 43.83 5.89
C ALA A 191 15.76 44.65 6.72
N ILE A 192 14.47 44.30 6.63
CA ILE A 192 13.40 44.93 7.42
C ILE A 192 13.60 44.64 8.91
N ALA A 193 13.88 43.38 9.28
CA ALA A 193 14.06 42.91 10.64
C ALA A 193 15.19 43.64 11.38
N ARG A 194 16.28 43.98 10.67
CA ARG A 194 17.37 44.81 11.21
C ARG A 194 16.89 46.18 11.67
N THR A 195 15.95 46.80 10.96
CA THR A 195 15.35 48.08 11.35
C THR A 195 14.42 47.97 12.57
N CYS A 196 14.00 46.75 12.91
CA CYS A 196 13.16 46.44 14.08
C CYS A 196 13.98 45.98 15.30
N GLY A 197 15.31 45.88 15.16
CA GLY A 197 16.21 45.47 16.24
C GLY A 197 16.66 44.00 16.20
N LEU A 198 16.26 43.23 15.19
CA LEU A 198 16.73 41.85 14.96
C LEU A 198 17.99 41.88 14.10
N ARG A 199 19.16 41.74 14.73
CA ARG A 199 20.47 42.02 14.12
C ARG A 199 20.97 40.87 13.25
N THR A 200 20.60 39.63 13.60
CA THR A 200 21.09 38.43 12.92
C THR A 200 20.00 37.75 12.07
N ARG A 201 20.43 36.99 11.06
CA ARG A 201 19.52 36.14 10.27
C ARG A 201 18.84 35.08 11.14
N GLN A 202 19.53 34.57 12.16
CA GLN A 202 19.00 33.56 13.07
C GLN A 202 17.91 34.14 13.97
N GLU A 203 18.08 35.35 14.50
CA GLU A 203 17.03 36.07 15.23
C GLU A 203 15.80 36.32 14.35
N THR A 204 16.02 36.72 13.09
CA THR A 204 14.92 36.90 12.12
C THR A 204 14.19 35.58 11.87
N ARG A 205 14.92 34.48 11.66
CA ARG A 205 14.34 33.14 11.50
C ARG A 205 13.52 32.74 12.72
N ALA A 206 14.04 32.91 13.93
CA ALA A 206 13.31 32.61 15.16
C ALA A 206 12.03 33.45 15.30
N CYS A 207 12.07 34.73 14.88
CA CYS A 207 10.89 35.58 14.81
C CYS A 207 9.85 35.07 13.82
N LEU A 208 10.26 34.71 12.61
CA LEU A 208 9.35 34.19 11.59
C LEU A 208 8.77 32.83 11.97
N GLN A 209 9.57 31.96 12.57
CA GLN A 209 9.09 30.70 13.15
C GLN A 209 8.02 30.98 14.21
N PHE A 210 8.24 31.95 15.11
CA PHE A 210 7.25 32.36 16.09
C PHE A 210 5.94 32.87 15.44
N LEU A 211 6.02 33.79 14.48
CA LEU A 211 4.85 34.33 13.79
C LEU A 211 4.11 33.25 12.97
N HIS A 212 4.84 32.27 12.44
CA HIS A 212 4.28 31.09 11.77
C HIS A 212 3.42 30.23 12.69
N LEU A 213 3.77 30.12 13.99
CA LEU A 213 2.99 29.34 14.95
C LEU A 213 1.55 29.84 15.10
N TYR A 214 1.36 31.16 14.96
CA TYR A 214 0.05 31.81 15.05
C TYR A 214 -0.59 32.04 13.68
N SER A 215 -0.02 31.47 12.62
CA SER A 215 -0.44 31.71 11.22
C SER A 215 -0.53 33.20 10.86
N MET A 216 0.26 34.06 11.50
CA MET A 216 0.31 35.50 11.21
C MET A 216 1.09 35.78 9.93
N VAL A 217 2.12 34.98 9.68
CA VAL A 217 2.88 34.87 8.42
C VAL A 217 3.23 33.39 8.21
N LEU A 218 3.61 32.96 7.02
CA LEU A 218 4.06 31.58 6.78
C LEU A 218 5.52 31.53 6.32
N TYR A 219 6.34 30.77 7.04
CA TYR A 219 7.76 30.57 6.74
C TYR A 219 8.13 29.10 6.87
N TYR A 220 8.50 28.47 5.75
CA TYR A 220 8.79 27.04 5.67
C TYR A 220 10.28 26.79 5.41
N ASP A 221 11.07 26.79 6.48
CA ASP A 221 12.52 26.55 6.40
C ASP A 221 12.92 25.08 6.20
N SER A 222 11.96 24.16 6.32
CA SER A 222 12.16 22.72 6.11
C SER A 222 11.77 22.24 4.71
N VAL A 223 11.07 23.06 3.93
CA VAL A 223 10.64 22.74 2.56
C VAL A 223 11.70 23.25 1.58
N PRO A 224 12.37 22.38 0.81
CA PRO A 224 13.46 22.79 -0.07
C PRO A 224 13.04 23.89 -1.07
N GLY A 225 13.64 25.07 -0.95
CA GLY A 225 13.41 26.24 -1.80
C GLY A 225 12.40 27.24 -1.22
N MET A 226 11.53 26.84 -0.29
CA MET A 226 10.62 27.76 0.39
C MET A 226 11.30 28.54 1.51
N ASP A 227 12.46 28.09 1.99
CA ASP A 227 13.27 28.76 3.01
C ASP A 227 13.79 30.13 2.57
N ALA A 228 13.78 30.37 1.24
CA ALA A 228 14.12 31.63 0.60
C ALA A 228 12.95 32.64 0.59
N TYR A 229 11.74 32.24 0.97
CA TYR A 229 10.52 33.05 0.87
C TYR A 229 9.76 33.14 2.19
N VAL A 230 9.09 34.26 2.41
CA VAL A 230 8.19 34.50 3.53
C VAL A 230 6.84 34.93 2.96
N ILE A 231 5.81 34.11 3.21
CA ILE A 231 4.44 34.43 2.81
C ILE A 231 3.86 35.33 3.89
N LEU A 232 3.57 36.58 3.54
CA LEU A 232 3.03 37.56 4.47
C LEU A 232 1.51 37.42 4.65
N SER A 233 0.82 36.90 3.63
CA SER A 233 -0.62 36.64 3.67
C SER A 233 -0.91 35.14 3.56
N PRO A 234 -1.34 34.47 4.64
CA PRO A 234 -1.77 33.07 4.59
C PRO A 234 -2.90 32.84 3.56
N GLN A 235 -3.80 33.81 3.41
CA GLN A 235 -4.90 33.73 2.45
C GLN A 235 -4.38 33.63 1.01
N TRP A 236 -3.31 34.35 0.66
CA TRP A 236 -2.71 34.23 -0.68
C TRP A 236 -2.22 32.81 -0.97
N ALA A 237 -1.63 32.13 0.02
CA ALA A 237 -1.20 30.74 -0.15
C ALA A 237 -2.42 29.81 -0.35
N VAL A 238 -3.48 30.00 0.44
CA VAL A 238 -4.74 29.26 0.29
C VAL A 238 -5.32 29.49 -1.11
N ASP A 239 -5.47 30.74 -1.53
CA ASP A 239 -6.00 31.11 -2.85
C ASP A 239 -5.17 30.51 -3.99
N THR A 240 -3.84 30.49 -3.84
CA THR A 240 -2.94 29.90 -4.85
C THR A 240 -3.13 28.38 -4.93
N MET A 241 -3.22 27.69 -3.80
CA MET A 241 -3.47 26.24 -3.77
C MET A 241 -4.86 25.89 -4.30
N THR A 242 -5.90 26.67 -3.97
CA THR A 242 -7.29 26.40 -4.38
C THR A 242 -7.50 26.54 -5.88
N ARG A 243 -6.71 27.35 -6.59
CA ARG A 243 -6.72 27.37 -8.06
C ARG A 243 -6.46 26.00 -8.70
N VAL A 244 -5.80 25.08 -7.99
CA VAL A 244 -5.52 23.71 -8.42
C VAL A 244 -6.53 22.70 -7.86
N ILE A 245 -6.89 22.82 -6.58
CA ILE A 245 -7.63 21.77 -5.86
C ILE A 245 -9.16 21.99 -5.76
N ARG A 246 -9.70 23.03 -6.41
CA ARG A 246 -11.12 23.42 -6.35
C ARG A 246 -12.02 22.57 -7.26
N THR A 247 -13.32 22.56 -6.96
CA THR A 247 -14.35 22.06 -7.87
C THR A 247 -14.59 23.08 -8.97
N PHE A 248 -14.04 22.82 -10.16
CA PHE A 248 -14.09 23.76 -11.27
C PHE A 248 -15.50 24.10 -11.78
N GLY A 249 -16.45 23.17 -11.69
CA GLY A 249 -17.84 23.40 -12.15
C GLY A 249 -18.66 24.39 -11.32
N LEU A 250 -18.18 24.79 -10.13
CA LEU A 250 -18.87 25.75 -9.24
C LEU A 250 -18.34 27.19 -9.38
N HIS A 251 -17.34 27.41 -10.22
CA HIS A 251 -16.68 28.69 -10.39
C HIS A 251 -16.70 29.10 -11.86
N ASP A 252 -17.48 30.14 -12.20
CA ASP A 252 -17.58 30.70 -13.56
C ASP A 252 -16.26 31.31 -14.07
N ASP A 253 -15.28 31.52 -13.17
CA ASP A 253 -14.03 32.21 -13.49
C ASP A 253 -12.98 31.27 -14.13
N ASP A 254 -12.75 31.49 -15.43
CA ASP A 254 -11.53 31.16 -16.20
C ASP A 254 -11.21 29.67 -16.47
N VAL A 255 -12.21 28.78 -16.48
CA VAL A 255 -11.99 27.32 -16.64
C VAL A 255 -11.81 26.88 -18.12
N GLN A 256 -12.09 27.76 -19.08
CA GLN A 256 -12.07 27.46 -20.53
C GLN A 256 -11.39 28.59 -21.35
N GLY A 257 -10.39 29.24 -20.76
CA GLY A 257 -9.62 30.29 -21.45
C GLY A 257 -8.85 29.76 -22.68
N PRO A 258 -8.55 30.61 -23.69
CA PRO A 258 -7.74 30.22 -24.85
C PRO A 258 -6.39 29.57 -24.47
N GLU A 259 -5.80 30.00 -23.36
CA GLU A 259 -4.51 29.51 -22.84
C GLU A 259 -4.58 28.05 -22.35
N VAL A 260 -5.68 27.66 -21.69
CA VAL A 260 -5.92 26.26 -21.28
C VAL A 260 -6.13 25.37 -22.50
N ARG A 261 -6.91 25.86 -23.49
CA ARG A 261 -7.12 25.14 -24.76
C ARG A 261 -5.83 24.94 -25.54
N ALA A 262 -4.89 25.89 -25.46
CA ALA A 262 -3.59 25.79 -26.13
C ALA A 262 -2.67 24.70 -25.54
N LEU A 263 -2.89 24.27 -24.29
CA LEU A 263 -2.14 23.17 -23.67
C LEU A 263 -2.64 21.77 -24.08
N GLY A 264 -3.83 21.69 -24.71
CA GLY A 264 -4.50 20.46 -25.14
C GLY A 264 -5.61 20.03 -24.18
N ALA A 265 -6.76 19.62 -24.73
CA ALA A 265 -7.95 19.20 -23.96
C ALA A 265 -7.62 18.07 -22.96
N ASP A 266 -6.85 17.08 -23.40
CA ASP A 266 -6.46 15.93 -22.57
C ASP A 266 -5.76 16.32 -21.25
N VAL A 267 -5.04 17.45 -21.21
CA VAL A 267 -4.32 17.92 -20.01
C VAL A 267 -5.29 18.45 -18.96
N TRP A 268 -6.32 19.15 -19.43
CA TRP A 268 -7.35 19.72 -18.60
C TRP A 268 -8.28 18.61 -18.09
N ASP A 269 -8.70 17.72 -18.99
CA ASP A 269 -9.56 16.58 -18.67
C ASP A 269 -8.87 15.61 -17.70
N ASP A 270 -7.54 15.40 -17.84
CA ASP A 270 -6.75 14.66 -16.86
C ASP A 270 -6.85 15.26 -15.45
N LEU A 271 -6.84 16.59 -15.30
CA LEU A 271 -6.99 17.24 -14.00
C LEU A 271 -8.42 17.04 -13.48
N VAL A 272 -9.43 17.41 -14.27
CA VAL A 272 -10.82 17.48 -13.82
C VAL A 272 -11.44 16.10 -13.60
N ASP A 273 -11.22 15.17 -14.53
CA ASP A 273 -11.89 13.86 -14.50
C ASP A 273 -11.08 12.80 -13.77
N ARG A 274 -9.76 12.97 -13.72
CA ARG A 274 -8.83 11.93 -13.23
C ARG A 274 -7.94 12.38 -12.08
N GLY A 275 -8.00 13.66 -11.70
CA GLY A 275 -7.16 14.24 -10.66
C GLY A 275 -5.67 14.26 -11.00
N ILE A 276 -5.29 14.22 -12.28
CA ILE A 276 -3.90 14.22 -12.73
C ILE A 276 -3.49 15.62 -13.16
N LEU A 277 -2.71 16.28 -12.31
CA LEU A 277 -2.10 17.58 -12.60
C LEU A 277 -0.81 17.40 -13.41
N HIS A 278 -0.78 17.96 -14.61
CA HIS A 278 0.46 18.11 -15.38
C HIS A 278 1.20 19.38 -14.94
N ARG A 279 2.53 19.31 -14.76
CA ARG A 279 3.35 20.44 -14.31
C ARG A 279 3.18 21.71 -15.17
N ARG A 280 3.02 21.53 -16.49
CA ARG A 280 2.78 22.63 -17.45
C ARG A 280 1.47 23.38 -17.22
N LEU A 281 0.47 22.77 -16.59
CA LEU A 281 -0.80 23.43 -16.30
C LEU A 281 -0.65 24.53 -15.24
N LEU A 282 0.38 24.44 -14.40
CA LEU A 282 0.71 25.48 -13.42
C LEU A 282 1.23 26.77 -14.08
N GLU A 283 1.74 26.72 -15.31
CA GLU A 283 2.13 27.92 -16.06
C GLU A 283 0.92 28.81 -16.36
N VAL A 284 -0.29 28.23 -16.41
CA VAL A 284 -1.55 28.94 -16.60
C VAL A 284 -2.24 29.23 -15.27
N LEU A 285 -2.41 28.20 -14.42
CA LEU A 285 -3.12 28.34 -13.14
C LEU A 285 -2.40 29.29 -12.16
N TRP A 286 -1.07 29.35 -12.23
CA TRP A 286 -0.21 30.19 -11.40
C TRP A 286 0.60 31.20 -12.24
N ARG A 287 0.01 31.74 -13.32
CA ARG A 287 0.66 32.71 -14.22
C ARG A 287 1.19 33.98 -13.54
N ASP A 288 0.61 34.35 -12.41
CA ASP A 288 0.95 35.49 -11.55
C ASP A 288 1.94 35.13 -10.42
N VAL A 289 2.37 33.87 -10.33
CA VAL A 289 3.38 33.40 -9.37
C VAL A 289 4.76 33.41 -10.03
N ASP A 290 5.79 33.84 -9.30
CA ASP A 290 7.17 33.79 -9.78
C ASP A 290 7.53 32.35 -10.20
N SER A 291 8.04 32.19 -11.41
CA SER A 291 8.50 30.91 -11.96
C SER A 291 9.43 30.12 -11.03
N ASN A 292 10.29 30.81 -10.26
CA ASN A 292 11.22 30.18 -9.30
C ASN A 292 10.50 29.63 -8.07
N LEU A 293 9.30 30.13 -7.76
CA LEU A 293 8.49 29.73 -6.61
C LEU A 293 7.56 28.56 -6.95
N VAL A 294 7.26 28.28 -8.22
CA VAL A 294 6.30 27.23 -8.61
C VAL A 294 6.70 25.86 -8.07
N ASP A 295 7.95 25.41 -8.26
CA ASP A 295 8.38 24.09 -7.78
C ASP A 295 8.50 24.02 -6.25
N PRO A 296 9.09 25.01 -5.54
CA PRO A 296 9.03 25.07 -4.09
C PRO A 296 7.60 25.05 -3.52
N PHE A 297 6.68 25.80 -4.13
CA PHE A 297 5.28 25.88 -3.68
C PHE A 297 4.51 24.58 -3.98
N LEU A 298 4.81 23.91 -5.09
CA LEU A 298 4.29 22.57 -5.38
C LEU A 298 4.78 21.54 -4.37
N ARG A 299 6.05 21.60 -3.96
CA ARG A 299 6.57 20.75 -2.86
C ARG A 299 5.87 21.05 -1.54
N LEU A 300 5.53 22.32 -1.28
CA LEU A 300 4.74 22.70 -0.12
C LEU A 300 3.34 22.05 -0.17
N MET A 301 2.65 22.06 -1.32
CA MET A 301 1.38 21.35 -1.50
C MET A 301 1.52 19.85 -1.25
N MET A 302 2.60 19.23 -1.72
CA MET A 302 2.89 17.82 -1.45
C MET A 302 3.11 17.55 0.04
N GLN A 303 3.82 18.44 0.76
CA GLN A 303 3.99 18.34 2.21
C GLN A 303 2.65 18.48 2.95
N TYR A 304 1.73 19.30 2.45
CA TYR A 304 0.38 19.39 2.99
C TYR A 304 -0.50 18.16 2.70
N GLY A 305 -0.06 17.28 1.80
CA GLY A 305 -0.80 16.09 1.35
C GLY A 305 -1.87 16.41 0.30
N LEU A 306 -1.79 17.58 -0.36
CA LEU A 306 -2.75 18.02 -1.36
C LEU A 306 -2.52 17.38 -2.73
N CYS A 307 -1.27 16.99 -3.00
CA CYS A 307 -0.90 16.25 -4.20
C CYS A 307 0.29 15.31 -3.93
N ILE A 308 0.51 14.35 -4.82
CA ILE A 308 1.68 13.47 -4.81
C ILE A 308 2.26 13.33 -6.20
N GLN A 309 3.53 12.98 -6.29
CA GLN A 309 4.14 12.64 -7.57
C GLN A 309 3.47 11.40 -8.17
N TYR A 310 3.08 11.50 -9.43
CA TYR A 310 2.44 10.44 -10.19
C TYR A 310 3.29 10.06 -11.40
N SER A 311 3.52 8.76 -11.55
CA SER A 311 4.15 8.20 -12.75
C SER A 311 3.13 7.33 -13.48
N PRO A 312 2.81 7.63 -14.74
CA PRO A 312 1.91 6.79 -15.51
C PRO A 312 2.50 5.39 -15.70
N PRO A 313 1.66 4.35 -15.78
CA PRO A 313 2.12 2.99 -16.05
C PRO A 313 2.95 2.95 -17.32
N LYS A 314 4.10 2.25 -17.29
CA LYS A 314 4.87 1.95 -18.49
C LYS A 314 4.10 0.88 -19.27
N LEU A 315 3.18 1.29 -20.13
CA LEU A 315 2.57 0.38 -21.10
C LEU A 315 3.71 -0.22 -21.93
N VAL A 316 3.80 -1.56 -21.93
CA VAL A 316 4.75 -2.27 -22.79
C VAL A 316 4.29 -2.03 -24.22
N ASP A 317 4.91 -1.05 -24.89
CA ASP A 317 4.74 -0.87 -26.32
C ASP A 317 5.33 -2.09 -27.02
N SER A 318 4.47 -3.01 -27.47
CA SER A 318 4.86 -4.18 -28.28
C SER A 318 5.66 -3.78 -29.53
N ARG A 319 5.56 -2.51 -29.98
CA ARG A 319 6.34 -1.96 -31.09
C ARG A 319 7.79 -1.62 -30.74
N ARG A 320 8.11 -1.30 -29.47
CA ARG A 320 9.48 -0.96 -29.03
C ARG A 320 10.30 -2.21 -28.68
N ALA A 321 9.66 -3.27 -28.20
CA ALA A 321 10.32 -4.55 -27.94
C ALA A 321 10.89 -5.19 -29.24
N LEU A 322 10.22 -5.00 -30.37
CA LEU A 322 10.68 -5.45 -31.70
C LEU A 322 11.83 -4.60 -32.28
N ALA A 323 12.00 -3.35 -31.83
CA ALA A 323 13.08 -2.49 -32.32
C ALA A 323 14.42 -2.73 -31.61
N HIS A 324 14.41 -3.28 -30.38
CA HIS A 324 15.63 -3.58 -29.62
C HIS A 324 16.23 -4.96 -29.91
N ALA A 325 15.56 -5.81 -30.70
CA ALA A 325 16.14 -7.06 -31.19
C ALA A 325 17.05 -6.87 -32.43
N ASN A 326 17.02 -5.70 -33.10
CA ASN A 326 17.69 -5.49 -34.39
C ASN A 326 18.76 -4.37 -34.41
N SER A 327 19.30 -3.93 -33.28
CA SER A 327 20.43 -2.99 -33.26
C SER A 327 21.54 -3.48 -32.33
N GLY A 328 22.43 -4.31 -32.89
CA GLY A 328 23.72 -4.61 -32.31
C GLY A 328 24.73 -3.49 -32.59
N HIS A 329 25.51 -3.14 -31.56
CA HIS A 329 26.79 -2.43 -31.56
C HIS A 329 26.90 -1.01 -32.14
N GLY A 330 27.44 -0.10 -31.32
CA GLY A 330 28.18 1.08 -31.80
C GLY A 330 28.11 2.30 -30.90
N ASP A 331 29.25 2.64 -30.31
CA ASP A 331 29.71 3.96 -29.88
C ASP A 331 29.22 4.59 -28.56
N ASN A 332 30.11 4.41 -27.59
CA ASN A 332 30.32 5.24 -26.42
C ASN A 332 31.28 6.37 -26.83
N ASP A 333 30.79 7.60 -27.04
CA ASP A 333 31.55 8.86 -26.86
C ASP A 333 30.68 10.09 -27.22
N GLY A 334 30.41 10.96 -26.24
CA GLY A 334 29.69 12.21 -26.48
C GLY A 334 29.09 12.88 -25.24
N VAL A 335 29.90 13.13 -24.21
CA VAL A 335 29.48 13.89 -23.03
C VAL A 335 29.48 15.40 -23.30
N SER A 336 28.41 16.06 -22.87
CA SER A 336 28.26 17.50 -22.62
C SER A 336 27.93 18.43 -23.79
N LYS A 337 26.63 18.52 -24.14
CA LYS A 337 25.95 19.79 -24.50
C LYS A 337 24.41 19.69 -24.67
N GLY A 338 23.81 18.50 -24.57
CA GLY A 338 22.35 18.29 -24.71
C GLY A 338 21.53 18.17 -23.42
N ASN A 339 22.14 18.21 -22.23
CA ASN A 339 21.46 17.87 -20.97
C ASN A 339 20.35 18.87 -20.57
N ASP A 340 20.52 20.17 -20.85
CA ASP A 340 19.55 21.18 -20.38
C ASP A 340 18.21 21.12 -21.13
N ALA A 341 18.21 20.82 -22.43
CA ALA A 341 16.98 20.72 -23.22
C ALA A 341 16.21 19.43 -22.90
N HIS A 342 16.89 18.30 -22.73
CA HIS A 342 16.27 17.05 -22.30
C HIS A 342 15.80 17.09 -20.84
N GLN A 343 16.53 17.74 -19.92
CA GLN A 343 16.07 17.94 -18.55
C GLN A 343 14.86 18.88 -18.47
N ARG A 344 14.78 19.92 -19.30
CA ARG A 344 13.61 20.81 -19.39
C ARG A 344 12.38 20.09 -19.97
N GLN A 345 12.55 19.27 -21.01
CA GLN A 345 11.45 18.44 -21.54
C GLN A 345 10.97 17.39 -20.53
N GLN A 346 11.88 16.74 -19.80
CA GLN A 346 11.52 15.80 -18.74
C GLN A 346 10.84 16.49 -17.54
N HIS A 347 11.23 17.72 -17.18
CA HIS A 347 10.57 18.51 -16.13
C HIS A 347 9.13 18.90 -16.50
N GLN A 348 8.87 19.28 -17.75
CA GLN A 348 7.53 19.65 -18.20
C GLN A 348 6.56 18.46 -18.31
N GLN A 349 7.08 17.23 -18.40
CA GLN A 349 6.30 15.99 -18.43
C GLN A 349 5.95 15.44 -17.04
N GLN A 350 6.38 16.10 -15.96
CA GLN A 350 6.04 15.66 -14.60
C GLN A 350 4.53 15.75 -14.34
N GLN A 351 3.99 14.70 -13.74
CA GLN A 351 2.59 14.57 -13.39
C GLN A 351 2.43 14.36 -11.88
N TYR A 352 1.31 14.81 -11.36
CA TYR A 352 0.96 14.70 -9.95
C TYR A 352 -0.48 14.23 -9.81
N LEU A 353 -0.75 13.38 -8.84
CA LEU A 353 -2.11 13.04 -8.45
C LEU A 353 -2.57 14.07 -7.42
N VAL A 354 -3.75 14.65 -7.63
CA VAL A 354 -4.44 15.59 -6.76
C VAL A 354 -5.70 14.88 -6.25
N PRO A 355 -5.65 14.23 -5.07
CA PRO A 355 -6.76 13.39 -4.64
C PRO A 355 -8.07 14.14 -4.35
N ALA A 356 -8.00 15.43 -4.02
CA ALA A 356 -9.17 16.24 -3.64
C ALA A 356 -10.15 16.48 -4.79
N ILE A 357 -9.66 16.48 -6.03
CA ILE A 357 -10.46 16.71 -7.24
C ILE A 357 -10.86 15.39 -7.92
N LEU A 358 -10.53 14.25 -7.32
CA LEU A 358 -11.00 12.96 -7.83
C LEU A 358 -12.53 12.96 -7.86
N PRO A 359 -13.11 12.26 -8.85
CA PRO A 359 -14.55 12.10 -8.88
C PRO A 359 -15.04 11.39 -7.62
N MET A 360 -16.31 11.60 -7.26
CA MET A 360 -16.85 10.99 -6.04
C MET A 360 -16.85 9.46 -6.13
N THR A 361 -17.21 8.92 -7.29
CA THR A 361 -17.29 7.47 -7.56
C THR A 361 -16.59 7.12 -8.87
N ILE A 362 -16.19 5.85 -9.06
CA ILE A 362 -15.55 5.38 -10.30
C ILE A 362 -16.55 5.31 -11.47
N ARG A 363 -17.86 5.16 -11.20
CA ARG A 363 -18.91 5.02 -12.22
C ARG A 363 -19.52 6.39 -12.50
N HIS A 364 -18.95 7.13 -13.44
CA HIS A 364 -19.62 8.27 -14.07
C HIS A 364 -20.72 7.76 -15.00
N SER A 365 -22.00 7.87 -14.60
CA SER A 365 -23.11 8.00 -15.57
C SER A 365 -24.48 8.37 -15.01
N SER A 366 -24.75 8.36 -13.70
CA SER A 366 -26.11 8.72 -13.22
C SER A 366 -26.27 9.28 -11.81
N SER A 367 -25.21 9.43 -11.00
CA SER A 367 -25.40 9.91 -9.63
C SER A 367 -25.48 11.43 -9.58
N THR A 368 -26.66 11.97 -9.24
CA THR A 368 -26.94 13.36 -8.83
C THR A 368 -26.23 13.79 -7.55
N MET A 369 -25.16 13.09 -7.14
CA MET A 369 -24.42 13.39 -5.91
C MET A 369 -23.56 14.62 -6.15
N GLU A 370 -24.02 15.76 -5.64
CA GLU A 370 -23.35 17.04 -5.73
C GLU A 370 -21.95 16.97 -5.11
N SER A 371 -21.00 17.74 -5.66
CA SER A 371 -19.61 17.80 -5.20
C SER A 371 -19.43 18.18 -3.71
N VAL A 372 -20.51 18.64 -3.06
CA VAL A 372 -20.54 19.23 -1.70
C VAL A 372 -20.79 18.18 -0.60
N THR A 373 -21.18 16.95 -0.95
CA THR A 373 -21.41 15.87 0.03
C THR A 373 -20.09 15.29 0.57
N LEU A 374 -20.05 14.92 1.86
CA LEU A 374 -18.90 14.22 2.47
C LEU A 374 -18.65 12.88 1.77
N SER A 375 -17.38 12.49 1.65
CA SER A 375 -16.99 11.24 1.00
C SER A 375 -17.58 10.02 1.71
N THR A 376 -17.71 10.08 3.05
CA THR A 376 -18.34 9.04 3.87
C THR A 376 -19.84 8.92 3.58
N THR A 377 -20.56 10.03 3.50
CA THR A 377 -22.00 10.05 3.17
C THR A 377 -22.24 9.49 1.78
N ALA A 378 -21.40 9.87 0.80
CA ALA A 378 -21.47 9.30 -0.54
C ALA A 378 -21.19 7.80 -0.55
N ALA A 379 -20.11 7.38 0.13
CA ALA A 379 -19.71 5.97 0.24
C ALA A 379 -20.79 5.10 0.91
N GLN A 380 -21.54 5.64 1.88
CA GLN A 380 -22.62 4.89 2.54
C GLN A 380 -23.70 4.42 1.56
N GLN A 381 -23.92 5.16 0.47
CA GLN A 381 -24.92 4.82 -0.54
C GLN A 381 -24.38 3.84 -1.60
N VAL A 382 -23.09 3.93 -1.94
CA VAL A 382 -22.51 3.20 -3.10
C VAL A 382 -21.63 2.01 -2.72
N ASN A 383 -21.13 1.96 -1.49
CA ASN A 383 -20.21 0.91 -1.00
C ASN A 383 -20.81 0.22 0.24
N PRO A 384 -21.89 -0.58 0.09
CA PRO A 384 -22.48 -1.30 1.21
C PRO A 384 -21.52 -2.36 1.76
N TYR A 385 -21.69 -2.72 3.03
CA TYR A 385 -21.08 -3.92 3.60
C TYR A 385 -21.80 -5.15 3.06
N LEU A 386 -21.12 -5.98 2.28
CA LEU A 386 -21.69 -7.15 1.60
C LEU A 386 -21.53 -8.46 2.40
N GLY A 387 -20.99 -8.38 3.61
CA GLY A 387 -20.66 -9.55 4.42
C GLY A 387 -19.38 -10.25 3.98
N HIS A 388 -19.35 -11.58 4.11
CA HIS A 388 -18.16 -12.37 3.82
C HIS A 388 -17.79 -12.34 2.33
N GLU A 389 -16.57 -11.90 2.07
CA GLU A 389 -15.94 -11.96 0.76
C GLU A 389 -14.54 -12.58 0.90
N GLU A 390 -14.20 -13.50 0.00
CA GLU A 390 -12.86 -14.09 -0.02
C GLU A 390 -11.78 -13.02 -0.21
N LYS A 391 -10.62 -13.24 0.41
CA LYS A 391 -9.42 -12.39 0.30
C LYS A 391 -9.69 -10.91 0.61
N THR A 392 -10.65 -10.66 1.49
CA THR A 392 -11.10 -9.32 1.88
C THR A 392 -10.87 -9.08 3.36
N ALA A 393 -10.39 -7.89 3.69
CA ALA A 393 -10.23 -7.40 5.05
C ALA A 393 -10.58 -5.91 5.12
N TYR A 394 -10.77 -5.39 6.32
CA TYR A 394 -11.12 -4.00 6.57
C TYR A 394 -10.13 -3.38 7.55
N VAL A 395 -9.72 -2.14 7.32
CA VAL A 395 -9.05 -1.32 8.34
C VAL A 395 -10.08 -0.35 8.89
N ALA A 396 -10.56 -0.61 10.11
CA ALA A 396 -11.48 0.27 10.83
C ALA A 396 -10.69 1.31 11.63
N PHE A 397 -11.24 2.51 11.74
CA PHE A 397 -10.58 3.63 12.44
C PHE A 397 -11.42 4.14 13.60
N SER A 398 -10.79 4.41 14.74
CA SER A 398 -11.51 4.88 15.93
C SER A 398 -10.68 5.84 16.77
N LEU A 399 -11.36 6.74 17.50
CA LEU A 399 -10.71 7.66 18.45
C LEU A 399 -10.41 6.98 19.80
N LYS A 400 -11.14 5.90 20.11
CA LYS A 400 -10.97 5.09 21.32
C LYS A 400 -10.86 3.63 20.95
N GLU A 401 -10.29 2.85 21.86
CA GLU A 401 -10.29 1.40 21.70
C GLU A 401 -11.71 0.86 21.88
N PHE A 402 -12.17 0.07 20.92
CA PHE A 402 -13.52 -0.49 20.91
C PHE A 402 -13.54 -2.02 20.88
N LYS A 403 -12.37 -2.66 20.81
CA LYS A 403 -12.26 -4.12 20.93
C LYS A 403 -12.62 -4.51 22.37
N THR A 404 -13.69 -5.27 22.52
CA THR A 404 -14.08 -5.91 23.79
C THR A 404 -13.98 -7.42 23.72
N GLU A 405 -14.21 -7.99 22.53
CA GLU A 405 -14.26 -9.43 22.24
C GLU A 405 -13.56 -9.72 20.90
N ALA A 406 -13.48 -10.99 20.50
CA ALA A 406 -12.90 -11.40 19.22
C ALA A 406 -13.75 -11.00 18.00
N SER A 407 -15.04 -10.69 18.22
CA SER A 407 -16.00 -10.30 17.18
C SER A 407 -16.61 -8.92 17.47
N VAL A 408 -17.15 -8.30 16.42
CA VAL A 408 -17.87 -7.03 16.50
C VAL A 408 -18.95 -6.98 15.43
N ARG A 409 -20.15 -6.53 15.78
CA ARG A 409 -21.21 -6.25 14.80
C ARG A 409 -20.85 -5.01 13.97
N ALA A 410 -21.14 -5.02 12.68
CA ALA A 410 -20.88 -3.92 11.75
C ALA A 410 -21.49 -2.61 12.26
N GLU A 411 -22.74 -2.64 12.75
CA GLU A 411 -23.39 -1.50 13.37
C GLU A 411 -22.60 -0.96 14.57
N HIS A 412 -22.14 -1.82 15.49
CA HIS A 412 -21.34 -1.39 16.63
C HIS A 412 -19.98 -0.84 16.20
N ALA A 413 -19.35 -1.44 15.18
CA ALA A 413 -18.10 -0.94 14.61
C ALA A 413 -18.29 0.45 13.99
N GLN A 414 -19.37 0.67 13.23
CA GLN A 414 -19.73 1.97 12.67
C GLN A 414 -19.87 3.03 13.77
N HIS A 415 -20.65 2.76 14.82
CA HIS A 415 -20.85 3.70 15.92
C HIS A 415 -19.57 4.00 16.72
N ALA A 416 -18.67 3.02 16.85
CA ALA A 416 -17.40 3.20 17.55
C ALA A 416 -16.32 3.88 16.69
N SER A 417 -16.53 3.92 15.38
CA SER A 417 -15.56 4.41 14.41
C SER A 417 -15.61 5.91 14.19
N PHE A 418 -14.54 6.44 13.62
CA PHE A 418 -14.52 7.79 13.06
C PHE A 418 -13.69 7.83 11.78
N LEU A 419 -14.28 8.31 10.70
CA LEU A 419 -13.65 8.47 9.40
C LEU A 419 -13.54 9.98 9.09
N PRO A 420 -12.35 10.58 9.27
CA PRO A 420 -12.11 11.98 8.90
C PRO A 420 -12.26 12.17 7.39
N GLU A 421 -12.87 13.28 6.97
CA GLU A 421 -12.90 13.66 5.56
C GLU A 421 -11.46 13.81 5.04
N GLY A 422 -11.20 13.25 3.86
CA GLY A 422 -9.86 13.20 3.27
C GLY A 422 -8.93 12.09 3.81
N LEU A 423 -9.35 11.27 4.78
CA LEU A 423 -8.53 10.12 5.20
C LEU A 423 -8.29 9.15 4.03
N PHE A 424 -9.34 8.81 3.28
CA PHE A 424 -9.24 7.89 2.15
C PHE A 424 -8.28 8.41 1.06
N THR A 425 -8.32 9.72 0.78
CA THR A 425 -7.46 10.34 -0.23
C THR A 425 -6.00 10.40 0.21
N VAL A 426 -5.73 10.64 1.50
CA VAL A 426 -4.38 10.53 2.08
C VAL A 426 -3.87 9.09 2.00
N VAL A 427 -4.70 8.10 2.33
CA VAL A 427 -4.36 6.68 2.20
C VAL A 427 -4.04 6.34 0.75
N LEU A 428 -4.89 6.77 -0.19
CA LEU A 428 -4.71 6.53 -1.61
C LEU A 428 -3.38 7.10 -2.11
N ALA A 429 -3.03 8.31 -1.69
CA ALA A 429 -1.75 8.92 -2.01
C ALA A 429 -0.55 8.05 -1.55
N HIS A 430 -0.59 7.53 -0.32
CA HIS A 430 0.47 6.66 0.18
C HIS A 430 0.54 5.33 -0.57
N VAL A 431 -0.61 4.73 -0.89
CA VAL A 431 -0.67 3.49 -1.68
C VAL A 431 -0.13 3.71 -3.09
N MET A 432 -0.49 4.81 -3.75
CA MET A 432 -0.03 5.14 -5.10
C MET A 432 1.46 5.44 -5.18
N ALA A 433 2.03 6.11 -4.16
CA ALA A 433 3.46 6.35 -4.09
C ALA A 433 4.28 5.04 -4.22
N HIS A 434 3.75 3.92 -3.72
CA HIS A 434 4.39 2.61 -3.77
C HIS A 434 3.94 1.77 -4.98
N ALA A 435 2.64 1.69 -5.24
CA ALA A 435 2.06 0.79 -6.24
C ALA A 435 2.36 1.20 -7.70
N GLN A 436 2.57 2.49 -7.97
CA GLN A 436 2.74 3.02 -9.33
C GLN A 436 3.93 2.42 -10.11
N HIS A 437 4.98 2.00 -9.42
CA HIS A 437 6.19 1.45 -10.05
C HIS A 437 6.01 0.02 -10.60
N GLY A 438 4.96 -0.69 -10.16
CA GLY A 438 4.60 -2.03 -10.62
C GLY A 438 3.24 -2.08 -11.31
N ALA A 439 2.68 -0.92 -11.67
CA ALA A 439 1.36 -0.83 -12.29
C ALA A 439 1.40 -1.36 -13.73
N SER A 440 0.56 -2.35 -14.04
CA SER A 440 0.41 -2.90 -15.39
C SER A 440 -0.60 -2.11 -16.23
N GLN A 441 -1.54 -1.42 -15.58
CA GLN A 441 -2.58 -0.62 -16.22
C GLN A 441 -2.83 0.67 -15.46
N LYS A 442 -3.55 1.62 -16.10
CA LYS A 442 -3.97 2.86 -15.45
C LYS A 442 -4.89 2.54 -14.27
N PRO A 443 -4.64 3.08 -13.06
CA PRO A 443 -5.53 2.88 -11.93
C PRO A 443 -6.86 3.62 -12.14
N LYS A 444 -7.94 3.09 -11.56
CA LYS A 444 -9.24 3.74 -11.50
C LYS A 444 -9.41 4.34 -10.11
N LEU A 445 -9.53 5.65 -9.99
CA LEU A 445 -9.45 6.37 -8.73
C LEU A 445 -10.68 7.25 -8.54
N SER A 446 -11.23 7.27 -7.33
CA SER A 446 -12.28 8.18 -6.87
C SER A 446 -12.05 8.54 -5.39
N ARG A 447 -12.85 9.45 -4.83
CA ARG A 447 -12.80 9.80 -3.40
C ARG A 447 -13.30 8.69 -2.45
N THR A 448 -13.95 7.66 -2.99
CA THR A 448 -14.57 6.57 -2.22
C THR A 448 -14.10 5.18 -2.63
N HIS A 449 -13.39 5.05 -3.76
CA HIS A 449 -13.01 3.77 -4.34
C HIS A 449 -11.74 3.92 -5.18
N ALA A 450 -10.81 2.98 -5.06
CA ALA A 450 -9.65 2.86 -5.91
C ALA A 450 -9.42 1.41 -6.36
N ILE A 451 -9.13 1.22 -7.65
CA ILE A 451 -8.76 -0.07 -8.24
C ILE A 451 -7.40 0.07 -8.91
N CYS A 452 -6.46 -0.75 -8.48
CA CYS A 452 -5.08 -0.73 -8.93
C CYS A 452 -4.70 -2.09 -9.51
N PHE A 453 -4.04 -2.08 -10.65
CA PHE A 453 -3.62 -3.27 -11.38
C PHE A 453 -2.10 -3.37 -11.33
N MET A 454 -1.61 -4.41 -10.67
CA MET A 454 -0.21 -4.81 -10.66
C MET A 454 -0.08 -6.12 -11.45
N GLU A 455 1.13 -6.47 -11.88
CA GLU A 455 1.43 -7.62 -12.77
C GLU A 455 0.52 -8.85 -12.57
N SER A 456 0.46 -9.41 -11.35
CA SER A 456 -0.39 -10.57 -11.01
C SER A 456 -1.38 -10.29 -9.86
N THR A 457 -1.64 -9.02 -9.54
CA THR A 457 -2.45 -8.63 -8.38
C THR A 457 -3.40 -7.50 -8.75
N LYS A 458 -4.70 -7.71 -8.55
CA LYS A 458 -5.70 -6.62 -8.53
C LYS A 458 -5.96 -6.23 -7.08
N LEU A 459 -5.74 -4.95 -6.77
CA LEU A 459 -6.03 -4.35 -5.48
C LEU A 459 -7.25 -3.44 -5.59
N GLU A 460 -8.24 -3.67 -4.74
CA GLU A 460 -9.44 -2.85 -4.64
C GLU A 460 -9.54 -2.30 -3.22
N LEU A 461 -9.58 -0.96 -3.11
CA LEU A 461 -9.74 -0.20 -1.88
C LEU A 461 -11.06 0.55 -1.92
N GLN A 462 -11.92 0.37 -0.91
CA GLN A 462 -13.22 1.04 -0.85
C GLN A 462 -13.43 1.66 0.52
N LEU A 463 -13.93 2.88 0.58
CA LEU A 463 -14.43 3.47 1.81
C LEU A 463 -15.77 2.79 2.14
N VAL A 464 -15.87 2.17 3.32
CA VAL A 464 -17.06 1.42 3.78
C VAL A 464 -17.45 1.95 5.15
N PRO A 465 -18.33 2.97 5.23
CA PRO A 465 -18.66 3.60 6.51
C PRO A 465 -19.46 2.69 7.45
N ALA A 466 -20.21 1.72 6.93
CA ALA A 466 -20.87 0.67 7.72
C ALA A 466 -19.91 -0.20 8.58
N VAL A 467 -18.62 -0.23 8.24
CA VAL A 467 -17.57 -0.91 9.04
C VAL A 467 -16.68 0.12 9.73
N GLY A 468 -16.90 1.41 9.48
CA GLY A 468 -16.06 2.48 10.00
C GLY A 468 -14.65 2.49 9.42
N GLY A 469 -14.50 2.03 8.17
CA GLY A 469 -13.18 1.67 7.66
C GLY A 469 -12.99 1.67 6.15
N ILE A 470 -11.81 1.21 5.76
CA ILE A 470 -11.42 0.99 4.36
C ILE A 470 -11.35 -0.51 4.11
N LYS A 471 -12.16 -1.00 3.18
CA LYS A 471 -12.08 -2.36 2.64
C LYS A 471 -10.83 -2.51 1.78
N MET A 472 -10.15 -3.63 1.92
CA MET A 472 -9.04 -4.08 1.10
C MET A 472 -9.39 -5.45 0.52
N LYS A 473 -9.60 -5.52 -0.79
CA LYS A 473 -9.80 -6.78 -1.51
C LYS A 473 -8.61 -7.03 -2.41
N ILE A 474 -7.93 -8.16 -2.17
CA ILE A 474 -6.67 -8.50 -2.84
C ILE A 474 -6.90 -9.75 -3.69
N THR A 475 -7.06 -9.55 -4.99
CA THR A 475 -7.13 -10.66 -5.94
C THR A 475 -5.71 -11.00 -6.39
N SER A 476 -5.08 -11.95 -5.70
CA SER A 476 -3.82 -12.58 -6.08
C SER A 476 -3.78 -14.05 -5.62
N ALA A 477 -2.76 -14.79 -6.06
CA ALA A 477 -2.51 -16.16 -5.59
C ALA A 477 -2.11 -16.19 -4.09
N GLN A 478 -1.42 -15.16 -3.58
CA GLN A 478 -0.92 -15.07 -2.21
C GLN A 478 -1.20 -13.68 -1.60
N PRO A 479 -2.43 -13.42 -1.13
CA PRO A 479 -2.84 -12.07 -0.70
C PRO A 479 -2.30 -11.66 0.68
N ARG A 480 -1.92 -12.61 1.54
CA ARG A 480 -1.46 -12.36 2.93
C ARG A 480 -0.37 -11.30 3.06
N ALA A 481 0.67 -11.38 2.24
CA ALA A 481 1.81 -10.47 2.36
C ALA A 481 1.44 -9.04 1.95
N MET A 482 0.59 -8.92 0.92
CA MET A 482 0.02 -7.65 0.49
C MET A 482 -0.93 -7.08 1.55
N LEU A 483 -1.75 -7.93 2.19
CA LEU A 483 -2.65 -7.52 3.28
C LEU A 483 -1.88 -6.84 4.42
N HIS A 484 -0.81 -7.46 4.90
CA HIS A 484 0.01 -6.87 5.96
C HIS A 484 0.74 -5.61 5.53
N MET A 485 1.23 -5.57 4.28
CA MET A 485 1.84 -4.37 3.72
C MET A 485 0.85 -3.21 3.68
N LEU A 486 -0.37 -3.45 3.17
CA LEU A 486 -1.41 -2.45 3.06
C LEU A 486 -1.89 -1.99 4.43
N HIS A 487 -2.21 -2.91 5.35
CA HIS A 487 -2.59 -2.53 6.71
C HIS A 487 -1.53 -1.63 7.34
N LYS A 488 -0.25 -2.01 7.26
CA LYS A 488 0.85 -1.18 7.78
C LYS A 488 0.89 0.20 7.11
N MET A 489 0.81 0.26 5.79
CA MET A 489 0.89 1.51 5.03
C MET A 489 -0.28 2.44 5.35
N ILE A 490 -1.49 1.89 5.43
CA ILE A 490 -2.72 2.60 5.78
C ILE A 490 -2.64 3.14 7.22
N SER A 491 -2.25 2.29 8.17
CA SER A 491 -2.08 2.68 9.58
C SER A 491 -1.00 3.74 9.75
N GLU A 492 0.11 3.66 9.01
CA GLU A 492 1.17 4.67 9.03
C GLU A 492 0.68 6.00 8.43
N ALA A 493 0.00 5.98 7.29
CA ALA A 493 -0.58 7.17 6.66
C ALA A 493 -1.59 7.87 7.58
N ALA A 494 -2.48 7.09 8.21
CA ALA A 494 -3.47 7.59 9.16
C ALA A 494 -2.79 8.20 10.40
N ARG A 495 -1.87 7.47 11.04
CA ARG A 495 -1.17 7.92 12.26
C ARG A 495 -0.30 9.16 12.02
N GLU A 496 0.22 9.32 10.82
CA GLU A 496 1.01 10.49 10.44
C GLU A 496 0.21 11.78 10.44
N ARG A 497 -1.01 11.72 9.90
CA ARG A 497 -1.90 12.87 9.84
C ARG A 497 -2.74 13.03 11.11
N TYR A 498 -3.10 11.91 11.74
CA TYR A 498 -4.03 11.81 12.86
C TYR A 498 -3.44 10.90 13.94
N PRO A 499 -2.54 11.42 14.81
CA PRO A 499 -1.82 10.59 15.79
C PRO A 499 -2.71 9.85 16.79
N GLU A 500 -3.92 10.36 17.05
CA GLU A 500 -4.89 9.76 17.99
C GLU A 500 -5.85 8.78 17.34
N LEU A 501 -5.84 8.70 16.00
CA LEU A 501 -6.68 7.77 15.27
C LEU A 501 -6.06 6.37 15.33
N LYS A 502 -6.74 5.45 16.02
CA LYS A 502 -6.36 4.04 16.10
C LYS A 502 -6.87 3.31 14.86
N SER A 503 -6.14 2.29 14.42
CA SER A 503 -6.52 1.43 13.30
C SER A 503 -6.61 -0.03 13.74
N SER A 504 -7.69 -0.72 13.40
CA SER A 504 -7.91 -2.13 13.70
C SER A 504 -8.12 -2.92 12.41
N LEU A 505 -7.44 -4.06 12.28
CA LEU A 505 -7.61 -4.97 11.14
C LEU A 505 -8.73 -5.97 11.42
N LEU A 506 -9.76 -5.95 10.59
CA LEU A 506 -10.94 -6.79 10.69
C LEU A 506 -11.10 -7.69 9.46
N VAL A 507 -11.71 -8.86 9.63
CA VAL A 507 -12.14 -9.73 8.53
C VAL A 507 -13.64 -10.01 8.61
N PRO A 508 -14.36 -10.07 7.47
CA PRO A 508 -15.80 -10.26 7.50
C PRO A 508 -16.15 -11.71 7.85
N PHE A 509 -17.09 -11.90 8.78
CA PHE A 509 -17.62 -13.20 9.15
C PHE A 509 -18.93 -13.49 8.42
N ASP A 510 -19.91 -12.61 8.53
CA ASP A 510 -21.19 -12.70 7.84
C ASP A 510 -21.68 -11.30 7.47
N ASP A 511 -22.96 -11.18 7.08
CA ASP A 511 -23.60 -9.92 6.69
C ASP A 511 -23.70 -8.89 7.81
N LYS A 512 -23.40 -9.26 9.07
CA LYS A 512 -23.56 -8.41 10.25
C LYS A 512 -22.34 -8.38 11.17
N THR A 513 -21.45 -9.35 11.08
CA THR A 513 -20.38 -9.58 12.06
C THR A 513 -19.01 -9.58 11.37
N LEU A 514 -18.05 -8.94 12.03
CA LEU A 514 -16.64 -8.93 11.69
C LEU A 514 -15.83 -9.51 12.85
N LEU A 515 -14.65 -10.03 12.52
CA LEU A 515 -13.69 -10.57 13.49
C LEU A 515 -12.43 -9.73 13.50
N PHE A 516 -11.84 -9.54 14.66
CA PHE A 516 -10.51 -8.97 14.77
C PHE A 516 -9.48 -9.96 14.24
N PHE A 517 -8.72 -9.56 13.23
CA PHE A 517 -7.77 -10.45 12.54
C PHE A 517 -6.70 -11.02 13.48
N GLU A 518 -6.32 -10.26 14.51
CA GLU A 518 -5.36 -10.71 15.52
C GLU A 518 -5.86 -11.95 16.29
N ASP A 519 -7.15 -12.00 16.65
CA ASP A 519 -7.72 -13.15 17.36
C ASP A 519 -7.86 -14.35 16.41
N VAL A 520 -8.33 -14.13 15.17
CA VAL A 520 -8.35 -15.18 14.13
C VAL A 520 -6.96 -15.78 13.93
N LEU A 521 -5.94 -14.93 13.84
CA LEU A 521 -4.55 -15.36 13.70
C LEU A 521 -4.05 -16.12 14.94
N HIS A 522 -4.42 -15.67 16.14
CA HIS A 522 -4.04 -16.32 17.39
C HIS A 522 -4.60 -17.73 17.47
N HIS A 523 -5.91 -17.89 17.29
CA HIS A 523 -6.61 -19.18 17.34
C HIS A 523 -6.14 -20.15 16.24
N HIS A 524 -5.89 -19.64 15.03
CA HIS A 524 -5.29 -20.43 13.95
C HIS A 524 -3.91 -20.97 14.34
N LYS A 525 -3.02 -20.09 14.86
CA LYS A 525 -1.67 -20.48 15.26
C LYS A 525 -1.63 -21.42 16.46
N SER A 526 -2.52 -21.24 17.43
CA SER A 526 -2.59 -22.09 18.63
C SER A 526 -3.35 -23.40 18.39
N LYS A 527 -3.98 -23.56 17.22
CA LYS A 527 -4.89 -24.67 16.90
C LYS A 527 -6.00 -24.82 17.95
N GLN A 528 -6.57 -23.70 18.39
CA GLN A 528 -7.65 -23.66 19.37
C GLN A 528 -8.94 -23.16 18.74
N ASP A 529 -10.06 -23.73 19.19
CA ASP A 529 -11.39 -23.27 18.77
C ASP A 529 -11.62 -21.82 19.19
N MET A 530 -12.40 -21.09 18.39
CA MET A 530 -12.71 -19.67 18.61
C MET A 530 -14.22 -19.46 18.69
N TRP A 531 -14.68 -18.81 19.76
CA TRP A 531 -16.08 -18.40 19.88
C TRP A 531 -16.32 -17.11 19.09
N VAL A 532 -17.37 -17.11 18.29
CA VAL A 532 -17.93 -15.95 17.59
C VAL A 532 -19.41 -15.89 17.92
N ASP A 533 -19.80 -14.94 18.78
CA ASP A 533 -21.12 -14.93 19.41
C ASP A 533 -21.43 -16.32 20.04
N GLU A 534 -22.49 -16.99 19.57
CA GLU A 534 -22.92 -18.32 20.04
C GLU A 534 -22.35 -19.48 19.18
N GLN A 535 -21.50 -19.18 18.19
CA GLN A 535 -20.92 -20.16 17.28
C GLN A 535 -19.46 -20.48 17.64
N LEU A 536 -19.16 -21.77 17.82
CA LEU A 536 -17.79 -22.25 17.97
C LEU A 536 -17.20 -22.57 16.59
N LEU A 537 -16.08 -21.94 16.24
CA LEU A 537 -15.33 -22.19 15.02
C LEU A 537 -14.12 -23.05 15.33
N SER A 538 -13.98 -24.18 14.63
CA SER A 538 -12.77 -24.99 14.68
C SER A 538 -11.63 -24.33 13.88
N PRO A 539 -10.36 -24.71 14.12
CA PRO A 539 -9.24 -24.27 13.28
C PRO A 539 -9.46 -24.54 11.79
N ASP A 540 -10.10 -25.66 11.44
CA ASP A 540 -10.39 -26.02 10.04
C ASP A 540 -11.42 -25.07 9.42
N ASP A 541 -12.40 -24.59 10.19
CA ASP A 541 -13.35 -23.56 9.73
C ASP A 541 -12.65 -22.23 9.45
N LEU A 542 -11.69 -21.85 10.30
CA LEU A 542 -10.87 -20.64 10.09
C LEU A 542 -10.01 -20.76 8.83
N VAL A 543 -9.42 -21.93 8.57
CA VAL A 543 -8.65 -22.20 7.35
C VAL A 543 -9.55 -22.20 6.12
N ALA A 544 -10.71 -22.84 6.18
CA ALA A 544 -11.66 -22.87 5.07
C ALA A 544 -12.10 -21.45 4.66
N LYS A 545 -12.31 -20.56 5.64
CA LYS A 545 -12.84 -19.22 5.42
C LYS A 545 -11.77 -18.15 5.17
N TYR A 546 -10.63 -18.22 5.86
CA TYR A 546 -9.59 -17.19 5.86
C TYR A 546 -8.22 -17.69 5.42
N GLY A 547 -8.08 -18.95 5.00
CA GLY A 547 -6.82 -19.60 4.60
C GLY A 547 -5.91 -18.74 3.72
N PRO A 548 -6.40 -18.08 2.65
CA PRO A 548 -5.57 -17.20 1.81
C PRO A 548 -4.91 -16.01 2.55
N LEU A 549 -5.53 -15.55 3.65
CA LEU A 549 -5.05 -14.45 4.48
C LEU A 549 -4.27 -14.92 5.71
N LEU A 550 -4.36 -16.20 6.06
CA LEU A 550 -3.69 -16.81 7.20
C LEU A 550 -2.33 -17.41 6.80
N PRO A 551 -1.36 -17.48 7.74
CA PRO A 551 -0.13 -18.21 7.48
C PRO A 551 -0.45 -19.70 7.30
N VAL A 552 0.22 -20.34 6.37
CA VAL A 552 0.10 -21.79 6.24
C VAL A 552 0.88 -22.46 7.37
N LEU A 553 0.27 -23.46 8.03
CA LEU A 553 0.88 -24.22 9.11
C LEU A 553 1.28 -25.62 8.60
N GLY A 554 2.32 -26.20 9.17
CA GLY A 554 2.78 -27.55 8.83
C GLY A 554 3.59 -27.66 7.53
N LEU A 555 3.96 -28.91 7.19
CA LEU A 555 4.66 -29.26 5.96
C LEU A 555 3.73 -29.12 4.73
N GLN A 556 4.26 -28.55 3.65
CA GLN A 556 3.61 -28.34 2.37
C GLN A 556 4.19 -29.26 1.32
N ASP A 557 3.42 -29.55 0.26
CA ASP A 557 3.87 -30.41 -0.84
C ASP A 557 4.97 -29.77 -1.70
N LYS A 558 5.08 -28.44 -1.68
CA LYS A 558 6.11 -27.70 -2.42
C LYS A 558 6.40 -26.34 -1.80
N TYR A 559 7.65 -25.91 -1.88
CA TYR A 559 8.10 -24.57 -1.48
C TYR A 559 8.94 -23.93 -2.58
N ASP A 560 8.90 -22.61 -2.71
CA ASP A 560 9.82 -21.91 -3.60
C ASP A 560 11.20 -21.76 -2.97
N VAL A 561 11.23 -21.47 -1.67
CA VAL A 561 12.47 -21.17 -0.94
C VAL A 561 12.49 -21.85 0.43
N PHE A 562 13.58 -22.54 0.76
CA PHE A 562 13.92 -22.91 2.14
C PHE A 562 14.93 -21.90 2.71
N ILE A 563 14.74 -21.39 3.92
CA ILE A 563 15.72 -20.51 4.57
C ILE A 563 16.32 -21.23 5.78
N SER A 564 17.59 -21.64 5.68
CA SER A 564 18.33 -22.23 6.81
C SER A 564 19.01 -21.13 7.60
N TYR A 565 18.69 -21.03 8.90
CA TYR A 565 19.27 -20.00 9.76
C TYR A 565 19.41 -20.46 11.20
N ARG A 566 20.41 -19.90 11.87
CA ARG A 566 20.62 -20.14 13.29
C ARG A 566 19.77 -19.17 14.11
N GLN A 567 18.74 -19.67 14.81
CA GLN A 567 17.75 -18.83 15.51
C GLN A 567 18.38 -17.77 16.42
N ARG A 568 19.34 -18.13 17.28
CA ARG A 568 20.02 -17.18 18.19
C ARG A 568 20.87 -16.13 17.48
N ALA A 569 21.33 -16.39 16.25
CA ALA A 569 22.22 -15.49 15.52
C ALA A 569 21.48 -14.60 14.51
N SER A 570 20.47 -15.15 13.84
CA SER A 570 19.93 -14.58 12.60
C SER A 570 18.40 -14.47 12.56
N SER A 571 17.69 -14.72 13.67
CA SER A 571 16.22 -14.61 13.68
C SER A 571 15.72 -13.22 13.27
N GLY A 572 16.38 -12.14 13.68
CA GLY A 572 15.98 -10.77 13.31
C GLY A 572 16.02 -10.52 11.81
N LEU A 573 17.05 -11.03 11.12
CA LEU A 573 17.16 -10.96 9.66
C LEU A 573 16.05 -11.77 8.99
N VAL A 574 15.87 -13.04 9.39
CA VAL A 574 14.93 -13.94 8.70
C VAL A 574 13.48 -13.50 8.91
N MET A 575 13.12 -13.05 10.12
CA MET A 575 11.79 -12.50 10.39
C MET A 575 11.51 -11.22 9.58
N ALA A 576 12.55 -10.46 9.21
CA ALA A 576 12.42 -9.30 8.34
C ALA A 576 12.43 -9.64 6.84
N LEU A 577 13.13 -10.71 6.44
CA LEU A 577 13.25 -11.17 5.06
C LEU A 577 12.02 -11.97 4.59
N HIS A 578 11.49 -12.84 5.44
CA HIS A 578 10.38 -13.73 5.08
C HIS A 578 9.16 -12.98 4.51
N PRO A 579 8.65 -11.90 5.14
CA PRO A 579 7.55 -11.12 4.55
C PRO A 579 7.90 -10.54 3.18
N ARG A 580 9.18 -10.24 2.89
CA ARG A 580 9.62 -9.67 1.60
C ARG A 580 9.69 -10.69 0.48
N LEU A 581 9.87 -11.95 0.81
CA LEU A 581 9.80 -13.07 -0.14
C LEU A 581 8.33 -13.36 -0.47
N GLU A 582 7.45 -13.38 0.53
CA GLU A 582 6.01 -13.56 0.30
C GLU A 582 5.39 -12.40 -0.49
N GLN A 583 5.86 -11.16 -0.25
CA GLN A 583 5.46 -10.00 -1.08
C GLN A 583 5.81 -10.16 -2.57
N ARG A 584 6.72 -11.08 -2.89
CA ARG A 584 7.11 -11.44 -4.27
C ARG A 584 6.47 -12.74 -4.73
N ASN A 585 5.39 -13.17 -4.08
CA ASN A 585 4.66 -14.41 -4.34
C ASN A 585 5.53 -15.68 -4.24
N LEU A 586 6.48 -15.69 -3.31
CA LEU A 586 7.30 -16.87 -3.03
C LEU A 586 6.78 -17.59 -1.79
N VAL A 587 6.54 -18.91 -1.91
CA VAL A 587 6.26 -19.78 -0.77
C VAL A 587 7.57 -20.11 -0.06
N ALA A 588 7.83 -19.47 1.08
CA ALA A 588 9.01 -19.74 1.89
C ALA A 588 8.70 -20.71 3.04
N PHE A 589 9.60 -21.67 3.29
CA PHE A 589 9.57 -22.47 4.52
C PHE A 589 10.24 -21.72 5.67
N LEU A 590 9.61 -21.73 6.84
CA LEU A 590 10.15 -21.13 8.07
C LEU A 590 9.86 -22.01 9.29
N ASP A 591 10.91 -22.45 9.98
CA ASP A 591 10.85 -23.31 11.18
C ASP A 591 9.86 -22.83 12.24
N ALA A 592 9.77 -21.52 12.49
CA ALA A 592 8.94 -20.95 13.56
C ALA A 592 7.42 -21.06 13.31
N ASN A 593 6.99 -21.28 12.07
CA ASN A 593 5.56 -21.35 11.70
C ASN A 593 5.11 -22.76 11.30
N ASN A 594 6.04 -23.62 10.86
CA ASN A 594 5.69 -24.83 10.12
C ASN A 594 5.95 -26.14 10.88
N LEU A 595 6.52 -26.09 12.09
CA LEU A 595 6.88 -27.29 12.85
C LEU A 595 5.92 -27.50 14.02
N GLU A 596 5.15 -28.59 13.94
CA GLU A 596 4.19 -28.98 14.96
C GLU A 596 4.84 -29.71 16.14
N THR A 597 4.37 -29.43 17.35
CA THR A 597 4.81 -30.10 18.57
C THR A 597 4.46 -31.60 18.51
N GLY A 598 5.46 -32.48 18.41
CA GLY A 598 5.28 -33.94 18.44
C GLY A 598 5.77 -34.71 17.19
N LEU A 599 6.18 -34.04 16.11
CA LEU A 599 6.79 -34.68 14.94
C LEU A 599 8.32 -34.84 15.09
N ASN A 600 8.92 -35.78 14.35
CA ASN A 600 10.39 -35.92 14.28
C ASN A 600 10.99 -34.73 13.53
N PHE A 601 11.25 -33.66 14.29
CA PHE A 601 11.74 -32.34 13.86
C PHE A 601 12.80 -32.39 12.76
N LYS A 602 13.74 -33.35 12.84
CA LYS A 602 14.86 -33.46 11.88
C LYS A 602 14.43 -33.92 10.50
N LEU A 603 13.57 -34.94 10.43
CA LEU A 603 13.09 -35.46 9.14
C LEU A 603 12.19 -34.43 8.44
N SER A 604 11.44 -33.63 9.22
CA SER A 604 10.55 -32.61 8.69
C SER A 604 11.29 -31.50 7.93
N PHE A 605 12.32 -30.87 8.52
CA PHE A 605 13.04 -29.82 7.80
C PHE A 605 13.82 -30.37 6.60
N MET A 606 14.38 -31.59 6.70
CA MET A 606 15.08 -32.22 5.56
C MET A 606 14.12 -32.49 4.41
N THR A 607 12.90 -32.95 4.72
CA THR A 607 11.82 -33.09 3.74
C THR A 607 11.46 -31.75 3.12
N ALA A 608 11.31 -30.70 3.92
CA ALA A 608 11.04 -29.35 3.41
C ALA A 608 12.15 -28.81 2.49
N ILE A 609 13.43 -29.09 2.78
CA ILE A 609 14.56 -28.79 1.87
C ILE A 609 14.36 -29.53 0.54
N GLY A 610 14.04 -30.83 0.58
CA GLY A 610 13.77 -31.64 -0.60
C GLY A 610 12.60 -31.13 -1.44
N LEU A 611 11.56 -30.57 -0.81
CA LEU A 611 10.38 -30.02 -1.49
C LEU A 611 10.54 -28.55 -1.94
N SER A 612 11.65 -27.90 -1.56
CA SER A 612 11.94 -26.51 -1.93
C SER A 612 12.64 -26.44 -3.28
N LEU A 613 12.34 -25.45 -4.12
CA LEU A 613 13.04 -25.25 -5.39
C LEU A 613 14.44 -24.66 -5.21
N VAL A 614 14.54 -23.71 -4.28
CA VAL A 614 15.79 -23.04 -3.91
C VAL A 614 16.01 -23.16 -2.40
N ALA A 615 17.24 -23.43 -1.97
CA ALA A 615 17.61 -23.40 -0.56
C ALA A 615 18.62 -22.30 -0.27
N CYS A 616 18.35 -21.49 0.75
CA CYS A 616 19.10 -20.29 1.10
C CYS A 616 19.72 -20.44 2.51
N PRO A 617 20.97 -20.94 2.62
CA PRO A 617 21.68 -20.95 3.90
C PRO A 617 22.15 -19.55 4.29
N ILE A 618 21.76 -19.07 5.47
CA ILE A 618 22.21 -17.79 6.03
C ILE A 618 23.60 -17.96 6.67
N VAL A 619 24.61 -17.42 6.00
CA VAL A 619 26.01 -17.53 6.41
C VAL A 619 26.45 -16.21 7.05
N SER A 620 26.82 -16.26 8.33
CA SER A 620 27.34 -15.12 9.08
C SER A 620 28.46 -15.59 10.02
N ALA A 621 29.29 -14.66 10.51
CA ALA A 621 30.36 -15.03 11.44
C ALA A 621 29.78 -15.66 12.71
N ALA A 622 28.70 -15.11 13.25
CA ALA A 622 28.01 -15.68 14.41
C ALA A 622 27.46 -17.10 14.16
N THR A 623 26.98 -17.38 12.94
CA THR A 623 26.53 -18.73 12.56
C THR A 623 27.70 -19.73 12.55
N ILE A 624 28.82 -19.33 11.93
CA ILE A 624 30.01 -20.18 11.76
C ILE A 624 30.74 -20.41 13.09
N MET A 625 30.87 -19.38 13.93
CA MET A 625 31.64 -19.47 15.18
C MET A 625 31.11 -20.54 16.14
N GLN A 626 29.80 -20.77 16.16
CA GLN A 626 29.21 -21.82 16.99
C GLN A 626 29.59 -23.23 16.51
N MET A 627 29.90 -23.40 15.22
CA MET A 627 30.31 -24.68 14.66
C MET A 627 31.78 -25.03 14.98
N ARG A 628 32.59 -24.09 15.49
CA ARG A 628 34.00 -24.35 15.86
C ARG A 628 34.17 -25.37 16.96
N GLN A 629 33.16 -25.54 17.82
CA GLN A 629 33.22 -26.41 18.98
C GLN A 629 32.83 -27.86 18.65
N LEU A 630 32.26 -28.13 17.47
CA LEU A 630 31.72 -29.43 17.11
C LEU A 630 32.80 -30.51 16.94
N GLN A 631 32.55 -31.68 17.54
CA GLN A 631 33.39 -32.88 17.54
C GLN A 631 32.59 -34.12 17.11
N HIS A 632 33.28 -35.26 16.96
CA HIS A 632 32.70 -36.52 16.47
C HIS A 632 31.61 -37.13 17.38
N SER A 633 31.61 -36.80 18.67
CA SER A 633 30.70 -37.33 19.69
C SER A 633 29.65 -36.31 20.16
N ASP A 634 29.56 -35.17 19.48
CA ASP A 634 28.62 -34.11 19.88
C ASP A 634 27.20 -34.39 19.42
N TYR A 635 26.26 -33.65 20.01
CA TYR A 635 24.88 -33.64 19.58
C TYR A 635 24.76 -33.20 18.10
N CYS A 636 23.66 -33.61 17.47
CA CYS A 636 23.34 -33.20 16.11
C CYS A 636 23.09 -31.68 16.03
N ASP A 637 23.94 -30.94 15.32
CA ASP A 637 23.72 -29.53 15.03
C ASP A 637 22.73 -29.41 13.85
N ASN A 638 21.54 -28.87 14.11
CA ASN A 638 20.46 -28.82 13.12
C ASN A 638 20.82 -27.96 11.89
N VAL A 639 21.52 -26.83 12.08
CA VAL A 639 21.90 -25.94 10.97
C VAL A 639 22.94 -26.63 10.09
N LEU A 640 23.92 -27.31 10.69
CA LEU A 640 24.88 -28.13 9.95
C LEU A 640 24.18 -29.26 9.19
N LEU A 641 23.22 -29.94 9.84
CA LEU A 641 22.44 -31.00 9.20
C LEU A 641 21.67 -30.47 7.98
N GLU A 642 20.99 -29.32 8.11
CA GLU A 642 20.32 -28.64 6.99
C GLU A 642 21.29 -28.35 5.83
N TRP A 643 22.47 -27.80 6.12
CA TRP A 643 23.47 -27.48 5.08
C TRP A 643 24.04 -28.73 4.42
N MET A 644 24.27 -29.79 5.20
CA MET A 644 24.67 -31.10 4.67
C MET A 644 23.58 -31.68 3.77
N THR A 645 22.31 -31.59 4.16
CA THR A 645 21.17 -32.03 3.34
C THR A 645 21.09 -31.24 2.03
N MET A 646 21.23 -29.91 2.07
CA MET A 646 21.22 -29.07 0.86
C MET A 646 22.30 -29.49 -0.13
N LEU A 647 23.54 -29.68 0.35
CA LEU A 647 24.67 -30.07 -0.49
C LEU A 647 24.51 -31.50 -1.01
N ALA A 648 24.12 -32.44 -0.17
CA ALA A 648 23.95 -33.85 -0.56
C ALA A 648 22.85 -34.03 -1.62
N LEU A 649 21.71 -33.34 -1.46
CA LEU A 649 20.64 -33.36 -2.46
C LEU A 649 21.05 -32.70 -3.77
N HIS A 650 21.82 -31.60 -3.71
CA HIS A 650 22.32 -30.91 -4.89
C HIS A 650 23.35 -31.76 -5.65
N GLU A 651 24.27 -32.42 -4.95
CA GLU A 651 25.25 -33.34 -5.55
C GLU A 651 24.59 -34.57 -6.17
N HIS A 652 23.54 -35.10 -5.54
CA HIS A 652 22.82 -36.27 -6.04
C HIS A 652 22.15 -36.00 -7.40
N GLN A 653 21.64 -34.78 -7.62
CA GLN A 653 21.09 -34.39 -8.93
C GLN A 653 22.14 -34.29 -10.04
N GLY A 654 23.38 -33.90 -9.71
CA GLY A 654 24.47 -33.81 -10.69
C GLY A 654 25.03 -35.16 -11.12
N ALA A 655 24.89 -36.20 -10.29
CA ALA A 655 25.47 -37.53 -10.51
C ALA A 655 24.57 -38.52 -11.29
N HIS A 656 23.25 -38.31 -11.29
CA HIS A 656 22.26 -39.24 -11.86
C HIS A 656 21.36 -38.53 -12.88
N SER A 657 21.87 -38.29 -14.09
CA SER A 657 21.13 -37.60 -15.17
C SER A 657 20.66 -38.52 -16.31
N ALA A 658 20.71 -39.85 -16.16
CA ALA A 658 20.47 -40.75 -17.29
C ALA A 658 19.57 -41.99 -17.05
N ASP A 659 19.44 -42.53 -15.83
CA ASP A 659 18.67 -43.77 -15.62
C ASP A 659 18.03 -43.74 -14.23
N GLU A 660 16.72 -43.42 -14.16
CA GLU A 660 15.72 -43.86 -13.15
C GLU A 660 14.50 -42.89 -13.14
N GLU A 661 13.66 -43.00 -14.17
CA GLU A 661 12.49 -42.15 -14.46
C GLU A 661 11.38 -42.15 -13.38
N GLN A 662 11.52 -42.91 -12.29
CA GLN A 662 10.53 -42.99 -11.19
C GLN A 662 11.05 -42.47 -9.84
N GLN A 663 12.37 -42.25 -9.68
CA GLN A 663 12.98 -41.80 -8.43
C GLN A 663 13.09 -40.25 -8.35
N HIS A 664 13.16 -39.57 -9.50
CA HIS A 664 13.28 -38.10 -9.62
C HIS A 664 12.05 -37.29 -9.16
N ALA A 665 10.92 -37.93 -8.84
CA ALA A 665 9.70 -37.24 -8.46
C ALA A 665 9.69 -36.72 -7.00
N ARG A 666 10.67 -37.08 -6.16
CA ARG A 666 10.68 -36.74 -4.72
C ARG A 666 11.55 -35.54 -4.31
N ILE A 667 12.51 -35.11 -5.14
CA ILE A 667 13.47 -34.05 -4.80
C ILE A 667 13.33 -32.90 -5.79
N ARG A 668 12.77 -31.78 -5.32
CA ARG A 668 12.52 -30.55 -6.08
C ARG A 668 13.67 -29.55 -6.05
N LEU A 669 14.58 -29.64 -5.08
CA LEU A 669 15.69 -28.70 -4.92
C LEU A 669 16.57 -28.62 -6.17
N ARG A 670 16.63 -27.45 -6.82
CA ARG A 670 17.47 -27.22 -8.02
C ARG A 670 18.70 -26.36 -7.75
N ARG A 671 18.57 -25.37 -6.86
CA ARG A 671 19.64 -24.40 -6.56
C ARG A 671 19.85 -24.24 -5.06
N VAL A 672 21.11 -24.11 -4.66
CA VAL A 672 21.50 -23.62 -3.33
C VAL A 672 22.07 -22.23 -3.52
N VAL A 673 21.61 -21.26 -2.73
CA VAL A 673 22.04 -19.84 -2.83
C VAL A 673 22.41 -19.33 -1.44
N PRO A 674 23.68 -19.38 -1.06
CA PRO A 674 24.14 -18.84 0.22
C PRO A 674 23.84 -17.33 0.32
N VAL A 675 23.31 -16.91 1.47
CA VAL A 675 23.10 -15.48 1.79
C VAL A 675 24.11 -15.09 2.85
N ILE A 676 25.18 -14.40 2.43
CA ILE A 676 26.31 -14.04 3.27
C ILE A 676 26.09 -12.64 3.84
N VAL A 677 25.94 -12.54 5.17
CA VAL A 677 25.58 -11.29 5.86
C VAL A 677 26.59 -10.87 6.91
N GLY A 678 26.75 -9.55 7.07
CA GLY A 678 27.65 -8.95 8.06
C GLY A 678 27.04 -8.77 9.46
N SER A 679 27.84 -8.25 10.39
CA SER A 679 27.54 -7.99 11.80
C SER A 679 26.37 -7.03 12.00
N ALA A 680 26.03 -6.23 10.98
CA ALA A 680 24.84 -5.40 10.97
C ALA A 680 23.54 -6.21 11.16
N TRP A 681 23.54 -7.51 10.87
CA TRP A 681 22.38 -8.40 11.02
C TRP A 681 22.49 -9.35 12.24
N HIS A 682 23.49 -9.16 13.09
CA HIS A 682 23.71 -9.98 14.29
C HIS A 682 22.73 -9.63 15.41
N ASN A 683 22.12 -10.65 16.01
CA ASN A 683 21.23 -10.50 17.18
C ASN A 683 22.03 -10.28 18.47
N VAL A 684 22.10 -9.04 18.94
CA VAL A 684 22.90 -8.66 20.13
C VAL A 684 22.34 -9.23 21.44
N ASN A 685 21.03 -9.49 21.53
CA ASN A 685 20.38 -9.84 22.79
C ASN A 685 20.38 -11.35 23.12
N ASP A 686 20.66 -12.23 22.15
CA ASP A 686 20.50 -13.70 22.29
C ASP A 686 21.79 -14.49 22.05
N SER A 687 22.91 -13.80 21.82
CA SER A 687 24.21 -14.43 21.51
C SER A 687 25.24 -14.15 22.60
N SER A 688 26.14 -15.11 22.83
CA SER A 688 27.29 -14.94 23.74
C SER A 688 28.38 -14.01 23.19
N MET A 689 28.20 -13.43 22.01
CA MET A 689 29.21 -12.67 21.28
C MET A 689 28.81 -11.21 21.09
N SER A 690 29.78 -10.32 21.29
CA SER A 690 29.58 -8.89 21.08
C SER A 690 29.57 -8.55 19.59
N ARG A 691 28.86 -7.48 19.23
CA ARG A 691 28.84 -6.99 17.84
C ARG A 691 30.24 -6.56 17.35
N ALA A 692 31.11 -6.12 18.26
CA ALA A 692 32.49 -5.75 17.92
C ALA A 692 33.28 -6.96 17.42
N GLU A 693 33.22 -8.10 18.13
CA GLU A 693 33.91 -9.33 17.73
C GLU A 693 33.40 -9.88 16.39
N VAL A 694 32.08 -9.80 16.14
CA VAL A 694 31.48 -10.26 14.88
C VAL A 694 31.87 -9.34 13.72
N SER A 695 31.98 -8.03 13.95
CA SER A 695 32.32 -7.03 12.91
C SER A 695 33.74 -7.18 12.34
N GLU A 696 34.64 -7.86 13.05
CA GLU A 696 35.98 -8.18 12.54
C GLU A 696 35.94 -9.04 11.27
N TYR A 697 34.81 -9.71 11.02
CA TYR A 697 34.58 -10.63 9.91
C TYR A 697 33.63 -10.08 8.83
N ASP A 698 33.35 -8.76 8.81
CA ASP A 698 32.48 -8.10 7.81
C ASP A 698 33.15 -7.92 6.43
N SER A 699 33.82 -8.98 5.97
CA SER A 699 34.47 -9.08 4.67
C SER A 699 34.47 -10.54 4.25
N PHE A 700 34.21 -10.78 2.96
CA PHE A 700 34.10 -12.14 2.42
C PHE A 700 35.37 -12.96 2.70
N ASP A 701 36.55 -12.36 2.51
CA ASP A 701 37.85 -13.02 2.76
C ASP A 701 38.08 -13.32 4.25
N ARG A 702 37.64 -12.42 5.14
CA ARG A 702 37.77 -12.62 6.58
C ARG A 702 36.85 -13.73 7.07
N LEU A 703 35.63 -13.77 6.56
CA LEU A 703 34.66 -14.81 6.87
C LEU A 703 35.09 -16.18 6.31
N LYS A 704 35.67 -16.22 5.09
CA LYS A 704 36.25 -17.44 4.52
C LYS A 704 37.45 -17.93 5.33
N ARG A 705 38.30 -17.02 5.83
CA ARG A 705 39.39 -17.36 6.78
C ARG A 705 38.87 -17.95 8.09
N LEU A 706 37.76 -17.42 8.62
CA LEU A 706 37.11 -18.01 9.80
C LEU A 706 36.63 -19.44 9.50
N ALA A 707 36.03 -19.68 8.34
CA ALA A 707 35.60 -21.02 7.92
C ALA A 707 36.78 -22.01 7.85
N MET A 708 37.98 -21.57 7.44
CA MET A 708 39.20 -22.39 7.46
C MET A 708 39.63 -22.85 8.86
N THR A 709 39.16 -22.20 9.92
CA THR A 709 39.47 -22.58 11.31
C THR A 709 38.52 -23.64 11.89
N LEU A 710 37.49 -24.03 11.13
CA LEU A 710 36.51 -25.03 11.56
C LEU A 710 37.10 -26.44 11.67
N PRO A 711 36.52 -27.33 12.48
CA PRO A 711 37.04 -28.68 12.64
C PRO A 711 36.85 -29.54 11.37
N ASP A 712 37.83 -30.39 11.08
CA ASP A 712 37.70 -31.49 10.11
C ASP A 712 37.08 -32.73 10.78
N ALA A 713 35.92 -32.52 11.40
CA ALA A 713 35.12 -33.51 12.09
C ALA A 713 33.64 -33.33 11.75
N VAL A 714 32.83 -34.36 11.93
CA VAL A 714 31.36 -34.28 11.94
C VAL A 714 30.81 -35.28 12.96
N SER A 715 29.77 -34.90 13.69
CA SER A 715 29.15 -35.75 14.71
C SER A 715 28.47 -36.97 14.08
N LYS A 716 28.60 -38.15 14.73
CA LYS A 716 27.94 -39.39 14.29
C LYS A 716 26.42 -39.27 14.29
N GLU A 717 25.87 -38.51 15.21
CA GLU A 717 24.44 -38.23 15.33
C GLU A 717 23.93 -37.41 14.14
N THR A 718 24.76 -36.49 13.64
CA THR A 718 24.45 -35.67 12.45
C THR A 718 24.47 -36.52 11.18
N THR A 719 25.53 -37.32 10.98
CA THR A 719 25.64 -38.21 9.81
C THR A 719 24.55 -39.28 9.81
N SER A 720 24.25 -39.86 10.99
CA SER A 720 23.21 -40.89 11.11
C SER A 720 21.81 -40.33 10.79
N ALA A 721 21.52 -39.08 11.18
CA ALA A 721 20.25 -38.45 10.84
C ALA A 721 20.12 -38.21 9.32
N LEU A 722 21.20 -37.80 8.65
CA LEU A 722 21.24 -37.63 7.21
C LEU A 722 21.05 -38.98 6.49
N ASP A 723 21.77 -40.02 6.92
CA ASP A 723 21.66 -41.37 6.37
C ASP A 723 20.26 -41.95 6.56
N GLN A 724 19.66 -41.72 7.72
CA GLN A 724 18.28 -42.09 8.01
C GLN A 724 17.30 -41.42 7.05
N TYR A 725 17.50 -40.13 6.74
CA TYR A 725 16.65 -39.42 5.80
C TYR A 725 16.75 -39.99 4.37
N PHE A 726 17.96 -40.21 3.87
CA PHE A 726 18.17 -40.80 2.54
C PHE A 726 17.55 -42.20 2.45
N THR A 727 17.79 -43.05 3.44
CA THR A 727 17.33 -44.46 3.40
C THR A 727 15.83 -44.63 3.71
N GLN A 728 15.31 -43.95 4.73
CA GLN A 728 13.95 -44.17 5.23
C GLN A 728 12.91 -43.25 4.61
N VAL A 729 13.28 -42.04 4.18
CA VAL A 729 12.33 -41.07 3.60
C VAL A 729 12.45 -41.01 2.08
N LEU A 730 13.66 -40.87 1.56
CA LEU A 730 13.87 -40.80 0.11
C LEU A 730 13.96 -42.17 -0.56
N HIS A 731 14.27 -43.21 0.22
CA HIS A 731 14.61 -44.56 -0.27
C HIS A 731 15.75 -44.53 -1.30
N LEU A 732 16.77 -43.73 -1.01
CA LEU A 732 18.00 -43.56 -1.77
C LEU A 732 19.20 -44.07 -0.97
N PRO A 733 20.30 -44.47 -1.65
CA PRO A 733 21.54 -44.79 -0.95
C PRO A 733 22.06 -43.55 -0.20
N PRO A 734 22.57 -43.72 1.03
CA PRO A 734 23.15 -42.61 1.77
C PRO A 734 24.40 -42.06 1.07
N PRO A 735 24.82 -40.82 1.37
CA PRO A 735 26.05 -40.24 0.84
C PRO A 735 27.27 -41.13 1.11
N GLN A 736 28.07 -41.44 0.09
CA GLN A 736 29.22 -42.34 0.22
C GLN A 736 30.30 -41.81 1.19
N ARG A 737 30.42 -40.49 1.31
CA ARG A 737 31.31 -39.81 2.27
C ARG A 737 30.61 -38.59 2.84
N HIS A 738 30.61 -38.50 4.16
CA HIS A 738 30.12 -37.32 4.88
C HIS A 738 31.19 -36.23 4.92
N LYS A 739 30.82 -35.01 4.50
CA LYS A 739 31.69 -33.84 4.59
C LYS A 739 31.91 -33.44 6.06
N SER A 740 33.13 -33.02 6.41
CA SER A 740 33.42 -32.40 7.71
C SER A 740 32.71 -31.05 7.86
N VAL A 741 32.58 -30.55 9.08
CA VAL A 741 32.06 -29.19 9.36
C VAL A 741 32.76 -28.15 8.48
N ARG A 742 34.10 -28.19 8.43
CA ARG A 742 34.89 -27.30 7.56
C ARG A 742 34.53 -27.44 6.09
N GLN A 743 34.46 -28.67 5.59
CA GLN A 743 34.17 -28.93 4.17
C GLN A 743 32.77 -28.47 3.76
N VAL A 744 31.76 -28.65 4.63
CA VAL A 744 30.39 -28.16 4.40
C VAL A 744 30.37 -26.65 4.25
N VAL A 745 30.96 -25.93 5.23
CA VAL A 745 30.96 -24.46 5.19
C VAL A 745 31.75 -23.94 3.99
N LEU A 746 32.94 -24.48 3.72
CA LEU A 746 33.72 -24.06 2.55
C LEU A 746 33.01 -24.32 1.23
N SER A 747 32.28 -25.43 1.09
CA SER A 747 31.47 -25.72 -0.10
C SER A 747 30.45 -24.61 -0.37
N LEU A 748 29.87 -23.99 0.67
CA LEU A 748 28.95 -22.86 0.50
C LEU A 748 29.65 -21.59 0.00
N PHE A 749 30.94 -21.40 0.28
CA PHE A 749 31.70 -20.25 -0.25
C PHE A 749 32.09 -20.42 -1.73
N ASP A 750 31.96 -21.62 -2.28
CA ASP A 750 32.29 -21.92 -3.66
C ASP A 750 31.03 -21.92 -4.56
N ILE A 751 29.86 -21.59 -4.00
CA ILE A 751 28.58 -21.40 -4.69
C ILE A 751 28.30 -19.91 -4.86
N ASP A 752 27.68 -19.52 -5.98
CA ASP A 752 27.23 -18.14 -6.22
C ASP A 752 26.29 -17.65 -5.10
N ALA A 753 26.72 -16.60 -4.40
CA ALA A 753 26.09 -16.13 -3.17
C ALA A 753 25.49 -14.73 -3.29
N VAL A 754 24.45 -14.48 -2.50
CA VAL A 754 23.94 -13.13 -2.23
C VAL A 754 24.74 -12.53 -1.07
N VAL A 755 25.58 -11.54 -1.35
CA VAL A 755 26.47 -10.92 -0.35
C VAL A 755 25.92 -9.58 0.13
N ALA A 756 25.77 -9.43 1.44
CA ALA A 756 25.33 -8.21 2.15
C ALA A 756 26.19 -7.97 3.41
N LEU A 757 27.47 -7.64 3.19
CA LEU A 757 28.47 -7.42 4.24
C LEU A 757 28.68 -5.94 4.61
N ASP A 758 28.21 -5.01 3.79
CA ASP A 758 28.41 -3.57 4.02
C ASP A 758 27.51 -3.04 5.14
N ALA A 759 28.10 -2.65 6.27
CA ALA A 759 27.38 -2.11 7.41
C ALA A 759 26.89 -0.66 7.21
N ALA A 760 27.35 0.05 6.18
CA ALA A 760 26.95 1.43 5.88
C ALA A 760 25.64 1.52 5.09
N VAL A 761 25.23 0.44 4.42
CA VAL A 761 23.98 0.39 3.64
C VAL A 761 22.78 0.23 4.57
N ASP A 762 21.70 0.96 4.28
CA ASP A 762 20.45 0.84 5.01
C ASP A 762 19.90 -0.60 4.97
N ARG A 763 19.52 -1.13 6.14
CA ARG A 763 18.98 -2.48 6.31
C ARG A 763 17.76 -2.75 5.44
N THR A 764 16.91 -1.74 5.21
CA THR A 764 15.70 -1.91 4.39
C THR A 764 16.06 -2.10 2.91
N SER A 765 17.08 -1.38 2.43
CA SER A 765 17.62 -1.56 1.08
C SER A 765 18.24 -2.93 0.91
N GLN A 766 19.08 -3.36 1.86
CA GLN A 766 19.70 -4.69 1.82
C GLN A 766 18.68 -5.82 1.77
N LEU A 767 17.62 -5.76 2.59
CA LEU A 767 16.53 -6.75 2.55
C LEU A 767 15.81 -6.78 1.20
N ARG A 768 15.63 -5.61 0.57
CA ARG A 768 14.97 -5.51 -0.73
C ARG A 768 15.80 -6.21 -1.80
N ASP A 769 17.11 -6.00 -1.78
CA ASP A 769 18.05 -6.57 -2.74
C ASP A 769 18.21 -8.09 -2.55
N ILE A 770 18.31 -8.55 -1.29
CA ILE A 770 18.35 -9.98 -0.98
C ILE A 770 17.09 -10.67 -1.51
N ALA A 771 15.91 -10.15 -1.18
CA ALA A 771 14.64 -10.74 -1.61
C ALA A 771 14.49 -10.73 -3.14
N GLU A 772 14.99 -9.69 -3.83
CA GLU A 772 14.93 -9.61 -5.29
C GLU A 772 15.86 -10.63 -5.97
N LYS A 773 17.10 -10.75 -5.48
CA LYS A 773 18.04 -11.75 -6.01
C LYS A 773 17.52 -13.18 -5.79
N VAL A 774 16.96 -13.48 -4.61
CA VAL A 774 16.34 -14.78 -4.36
C VAL A 774 15.17 -15.04 -5.32
N ARG A 775 14.31 -14.04 -5.56
CA ARG A 775 13.21 -14.15 -6.54
C ARG A 775 13.73 -14.45 -7.95
N GLN A 776 14.78 -13.77 -8.40
CA GLN A 776 15.38 -14.00 -9.70
C GLN A 776 15.91 -15.43 -9.84
N VAL A 777 16.57 -15.96 -8.81
CA VAL A 777 17.05 -17.35 -8.83
C VAL A 777 15.88 -18.34 -8.87
N VAL A 778 14.82 -18.10 -8.09
CA VAL A 778 13.60 -18.93 -8.14
C VAL A 778 12.98 -18.90 -9.54
N SER A 779 12.86 -17.73 -10.17
CA SER A 779 12.34 -17.60 -11.53
C SER A 779 13.17 -18.37 -12.56
N SER A 780 14.51 -18.31 -12.45
CA SER A 780 15.42 -19.10 -13.29
C SER A 780 15.21 -20.60 -13.08
N ALA A 781 15.17 -21.06 -11.83
CA ALA A 781 14.99 -22.46 -11.49
C ALA A 781 13.61 -23.00 -11.91
N ARG A 782 12.54 -22.18 -11.90
CA ARG A 782 11.21 -22.56 -12.40
C ARG A 782 11.23 -22.79 -13.92
N SER A 783 12.01 -21.99 -14.65
CA SER A 783 12.15 -22.15 -16.11
C SER A 783 12.92 -23.43 -16.48
N GLU A 784 13.94 -23.78 -15.68
CA GLU A 784 14.66 -25.06 -15.78
C GLU A 784 13.72 -26.25 -15.46
N GLU A 785 12.83 -26.12 -14.47
CA GLU A 785 11.84 -27.14 -14.10
C GLU A 785 10.82 -27.40 -15.23
N GLN A 786 10.34 -26.34 -15.91
CA GLN A 786 9.38 -26.44 -17.02
C GLN A 786 9.99 -27.02 -18.30
N THR A 787 11.20 -26.59 -18.67
CA THR A 787 11.91 -27.12 -19.86
C THR A 787 12.24 -28.61 -19.74
N THR A 788 12.53 -29.09 -18.52
CA THR A 788 12.76 -30.52 -18.27
C THR A 788 11.46 -31.34 -18.43
N GLN A 789 10.32 -30.81 -17.97
CA GLN A 789 9.01 -31.48 -18.10
C GLN A 789 8.50 -31.55 -19.56
N GLU A 790 8.73 -30.51 -20.37
CA GLU A 790 8.37 -30.50 -21.80
C GLU A 790 9.24 -31.47 -22.62
N ALA A 791 10.53 -31.60 -22.28
CA ALA A 791 11.42 -32.59 -22.91
C ALA A 791 11.02 -34.04 -22.58
N ASP A 792 10.55 -34.31 -21.37
CA ASP A 792 10.07 -35.64 -20.95
C ASP A 792 8.72 -36.01 -21.60
N THR A 793 7.83 -35.03 -21.85
CA THR A 793 6.58 -35.28 -22.59
C THR A 793 6.83 -35.54 -24.08
N ALA A 794 7.85 -34.92 -24.67
CA ALA A 794 8.29 -35.20 -26.04
C ALA A 794 9.02 -36.56 -26.18
N ARG A 795 9.71 -37.04 -25.14
CA ARG A 795 10.37 -38.37 -25.13
C ARG A 795 9.38 -39.52 -24.91
N ARG A 796 8.35 -39.34 -24.08
CA ARG A 796 7.31 -40.39 -23.88
C ARG A 796 6.42 -40.62 -25.11
N SER A 797 6.28 -39.62 -25.99
CA SER A 797 5.54 -39.76 -27.25
C SER A 797 6.32 -40.48 -28.36
N THR A 798 7.63 -40.71 -28.19
CA THR A 798 8.50 -41.37 -29.19
C THR A 798 8.86 -42.82 -28.86
N GLN A 799 8.57 -43.33 -27.66
CA GLN A 799 8.90 -44.71 -27.24
C GLN A 799 7.76 -45.74 -27.30
N SER A 800 6.55 -45.40 -27.76
CA SER A 800 5.44 -46.37 -27.85
C SER A 800 5.28 -47.09 -29.20
N SER A 801 6.28 -47.09 -30.09
CA SER A 801 6.15 -47.65 -31.44
C SER A 801 7.27 -48.61 -31.88
N SER A 802 7.44 -49.74 -31.18
CA SER A 802 8.00 -50.97 -31.76
C SER A 802 7.95 -52.13 -30.76
N SER A 803 6.93 -52.99 -30.79
CA SER A 803 6.95 -54.41 -31.21
C SER A 803 5.63 -54.97 -30.66
N SER A 804 4.70 -55.58 -31.39
CA SER A 804 4.80 -56.94 -31.95
C SER A 804 3.55 -57.30 -32.78
N SER A 805 3.82 -58.01 -33.87
CA SER A 805 3.00 -58.90 -34.71
C SER A 805 1.52 -59.21 -34.39
N THR A 806 0.73 -59.06 -35.46
CA THR A 806 -0.60 -59.53 -35.84
C THR A 806 -1.04 -60.94 -35.39
N VAL A 807 -2.22 -61.06 -34.78
CA VAL A 807 -3.25 -62.09 -35.07
C VAL A 807 -4.65 -61.46 -34.92
N MET A 808 -5.46 -61.51 -35.98
CA MET A 808 -6.88 -61.15 -35.96
C MET A 808 -7.71 -62.30 -35.37
N THR A 809 -8.60 -62.00 -34.43
CA THR A 809 -9.94 -62.62 -34.36
C THR A 809 -10.92 -61.75 -33.58
N THR A 810 -12.09 -61.63 -34.16
CA THR A 810 -13.32 -60.90 -33.78
C THR A 810 -13.92 -61.31 -32.42
N PHE A 811 -14.41 -60.35 -31.63
CA PHE A 811 -15.82 -60.19 -31.19
C PHE A 811 -15.98 -59.03 -30.17
N THR A 812 -17.14 -58.38 -30.26
CA THR A 812 -17.67 -57.14 -29.64
C THR A 812 -17.69 -57.02 -28.10
N PRO A 813 -17.73 -55.77 -27.58
CA PRO A 813 -18.63 -55.42 -26.47
C PRO A 813 -19.58 -54.25 -26.80
N PRO A 814 -20.76 -54.16 -26.15
CA PRO A 814 -21.71 -53.06 -26.33
C PRO A 814 -21.37 -51.85 -25.45
N SER A 815 -21.69 -50.68 -26.02
CA SER A 815 -22.05 -49.40 -25.42
C SER A 815 -21.81 -49.17 -23.92
N THR A 816 -21.00 -48.17 -23.59
CA THR A 816 -21.40 -47.02 -22.75
C THR A 816 -20.46 -45.83 -22.95
N THR A 817 -21.07 -44.67 -23.08
CA THR A 817 -20.53 -43.32 -23.27
C THR A 817 -19.55 -42.89 -22.17
N PRO A 818 -18.52 -42.08 -22.51
CA PRO A 818 -18.13 -40.97 -21.65
C PRO A 818 -18.18 -39.64 -22.40
N SER A 819 -18.81 -38.68 -21.74
CA SER A 819 -19.00 -37.28 -22.11
C SER A 819 -17.65 -36.53 -22.24
N PRO A 820 -17.52 -35.54 -23.14
CA PRO A 820 -16.37 -34.65 -23.18
C PRO A 820 -16.62 -33.41 -22.32
N SER A 821 -15.62 -32.93 -21.58
CA SER A 821 -15.60 -31.55 -21.08
C SER A 821 -14.20 -30.97 -21.29
N SER A 822 -13.91 -30.60 -22.54
CA SER A 822 -12.86 -29.65 -22.90
C SER A 822 -13.47 -28.25 -22.89
N SER A 823 -12.98 -27.35 -22.04
CA SER A 823 -13.37 -25.93 -22.08
C SER A 823 -12.77 -25.30 -23.33
N SER A 824 -13.62 -24.93 -24.29
CA SER A 824 -13.26 -24.16 -25.48
C SER A 824 -12.67 -22.79 -25.09
N PRO A 825 -11.62 -22.29 -25.76
CA PRO A 825 -11.02 -20.97 -25.50
C PRO A 825 -11.90 -19.79 -25.93
N PHE A 826 -13.02 -20.05 -26.61
CA PHE A 826 -13.94 -19.05 -27.12
C PHE A 826 -15.02 -18.64 -26.12
N GLU A 827 -15.47 -17.40 -26.22
CA GLU A 827 -16.64 -16.92 -25.49
C GLU A 827 -17.92 -17.71 -25.87
N PRO A 828 -18.86 -17.90 -24.92
CA PRO A 828 -20.09 -18.66 -25.17
C PRO A 828 -20.90 -18.14 -26.37
N GLU A 829 -20.92 -16.84 -26.58
CA GLU A 829 -21.66 -16.19 -27.68
C GLU A 829 -21.04 -16.52 -29.05
N LEU A 830 -19.72 -16.49 -29.16
CA LEU A 830 -19.01 -16.92 -30.37
C LEU A 830 -19.25 -18.39 -30.67
N ILE A 831 -19.18 -19.27 -29.65
CA ILE A 831 -19.47 -20.71 -29.81
C ILE A 831 -20.89 -20.92 -30.31
N GLN A 832 -21.87 -20.23 -29.72
CA GLN A 832 -23.27 -20.34 -30.11
C GLN A 832 -23.50 -19.86 -31.55
N TRP A 833 -22.89 -18.73 -31.92
CA TRP A 833 -22.97 -18.17 -33.27
C TRP A 833 -22.34 -19.09 -34.31
N LEU A 834 -21.12 -19.59 -34.05
CA LEU A 834 -20.43 -20.53 -34.95
C LEU A 834 -21.19 -21.84 -35.10
N ASN A 835 -21.77 -22.38 -34.02
CA ASN A 835 -22.59 -23.58 -34.08
C ASN A 835 -23.89 -23.35 -34.87
N ARG A 836 -24.55 -22.20 -34.68
CA ARG A 836 -25.76 -21.82 -35.45
C ARG A 836 -25.51 -21.81 -36.96
N HIS A 837 -24.31 -21.43 -37.38
CA HIS A 837 -23.91 -21.42 -38.79
C HIS A 837 -23.15 -22.68 -39.23
N SER A 838 -23.01 -23.68 -38.36
CA SER A 838 -22.28 -24.94 -38.60
C SER A 838 -20.82 -24.72 -39.02
N LEU A 839 -20.16 -23.73 -38.42
CA LEU A 839 -18.80 -23.31 -38.75
C LEU A 839 -17.75 -23.75 -37.73
N LEU A 840 -18.12 -23.99 -36.46
CA LEU A 840 -17.19 -24.19 -35.34
C LEU A 840 -16.05 -25.18 -35.68
N SER A 841 -16.38 -26.42 -36.04
CA SER A 841 -15.40 -27.46 -36.35
C SER A 841 -14.53 -27.20 -37.58
N HIS A 842 -14.88 -26.21 -38.41
CA HIS A 842 -14.16 -25.89 -39.65
C HIS A 842 -13.22 -24.68 -39.50
N VAL A 843 -13.45 -23.84 -38.50
CA VAL A 843 -12.77 -22.54 -38.35
C VAL A 843 -12.10 -22.37 -37.00
N GLU A 844 -12.41 -23.22 -36.01
CA GLU A 844 -11.88 -23.16 -34.65
C GLU A 844 -10.36 -23.05 -34.61
N ALA A 845 -9.63 -23.95 -35.27
CA ALA A 845 -8.17 -23.89 -35.30
C ALA A 845 -7.63 -22.56 -35.87
N ALA A 846 -8.28 -22.02 -36.90
CA ALA A 846 -7.88 -20.75 -37.51
C ALA A 846 -8.24 -19.55 -36.63
N LEU A 847 -9.39 -19.56 -35.94
CA LEU A 847 -9.75 -18.49 -35.02
C LEU A 847 -8.79 -18.45 -33.82
N VAL A 848 -8.41 -19.61 -33.28
CA VAL A 848 -7.37 -19.69 -32.22
C VAL A 848 -6.02 -19.18 -32.74
N GLU A 849 -5.61 -19.56 -33.95
CA GLU A 849 -4.35 -19.10 -34.56
C GLU A 849 -4.31 -17.57 -34.71
N HIS A 850 -5.43 -16.95 -35.10
CA HIS A 850 -5.56 -15.49 -35.24
C HIS A 850 -5.93 -14.77 -33.94
N GLY A 851 -5.98 -15.47 -32.80
CA GLY A 851 -6.30 -14.88 -31.50
C GLY A 851 -7.72 -14.33 -31.39
N ILE A 852 -8.67 -14.90 -32.12
CA ILE A 852 -10.07 -14.49 -32.16
C ILE A 852 -10.85 -15.36 -31.18
N ASP A 853 -11.22 -14.78 -30.04
CA ASP A 853 -11.92 -15.47 -28.95
C ASP A 853 -13.37 -14.99 -28.72
N SER A 854 -13.76 -13.82 -29.23
CA SER A 854 -15.13 -13.27 -29.16
C SER A 854 -15.78 -13.01 -30.53
N LEU A 855 -17.11 -12.92 -30.55
CA LEU A 855 -17.88 -12.60 -31.76
C LEU A 855 -17.64 -11.14 -32.20
N GLU A 856 -17.47 -10.23 -31.25
CA GLU A 856 -17.15 -8.83 -31.50
C GLU A 856 -15.82 -8.69 -32.28
N VAL A 857 -14.76 -9.34 -31.81
CA VAL A 857 -13.44 -9.32 -32.46
C VAL A 857 -13.51 -9.96 -33.85
N LEU A 858 -14.23 -11.07 -34.00
CA LEU A 858 -14.44 -11.71 -35.31
C LEU A 858 -15.12 -10.75 -36.30
N VAL A 859 -16.18 -10.07 -35.88
CA VAL A 859 -16.96 -9.16 -36.74
C VAL A 859 -16.15 -7.91 -37.08
N ALA A 860 -15.42 -7.33 -36.12
CA ALA A 860 -14.56 -6.17 -36.33
C ALA A 860 -13.47 -6.46 -37.37
N LEU A 861 -12.70 -7.54 -37.20
CA LEU A 861 -11.62 -7.92 -38.13
C LEU A 861 -12.13 -8.20 -39.55
N VAL A 862 -13.35 -8.73 -39.68
CA VAL A 862 -13.97 -8.97 -41.00
C VAL A 862 -14.43 -7.66 -41.67
N HIS A 863 -14.89 -6.68 -40.89
CA HIS A 863 -15.32 -5.37 -41.39
C HIS A 863 -14.14 -4.45 -41.73
N GLU A 864 -13.10 -4.44 -40.90
CA GLU A 864 -11.85 -3.72 -41.12
C GLU A 864 -11.03 -4.31 -42.27
N GLY A 865 -11.32 -5.56 -42.66
CA GLY A 865 -10.73 -6.23 -43.81
C GLY A 865 -9.47 -7.03 -43.50
N ASP A 866 -9.11 -7.15 -42.22
CA ASP A 866 -7.93 -7.89 -41.75
C ASP A 866 -8.17 -9.42 -41.78
N LEU A 867 -9.40 -9.86 -41.51
CA LEU A 867 -9.78 -11.27 -41.66
C LEU A 867 -10.50 -11.53 -42.98
N THR A 868 -9.73 -11.92 -44.00
CA THR A 868 -10.25 -12.20 -45.35
C THR A 868 -10.43 -13.70 -45.60
N LYS A 869 -11.17 -14.03 -46.67
CA LYS A 869 -11.25 -15.42 -47.18
C LYS A 869 -9.87 -16.00 -47.50
N GLN A 870 -8.91 -15.17 -47.92
CA GLN A 870 -7.57 -15.61 -48.26
C GLN A 870 -6.76 -15.89 -46.99
N THR A 871 -6.89 -15.06 -45.95
CA THR A 871 -6.30 -15.25 -44.62
C THR A 871 -6.76 -16.56 -43.97
N LEU A 872 -8.06 -16.85 -44.03
CA LEU A 872 -8.61 -18.10 -43.49
C LEU A 872 -8.14 -19.33 -44.27
N ARG A 873 -7.94 -19.20 -45.58
CA ARG A 873 -7.41 -20.30 -46.41
C ARG A 873 -5.93 -20.59 -46.13
N SER A 874 -5.12 -19.57 -45.87
CA SER A 874 -3.73 -19.79 -45.42
C SER A 874 -3.66 -20.51 -44.08
N SER A 875 -4.67 -20.34 -43.22
CA SER A 875 -4.84 -21.05 -41.95
C SER A 875 -5.59 -22.39 -42.05
N GLY A 876 -5.62 -22.98 -43.26
CA GLY A 876 -6.17 -24.33 -43.45
C GLY A 876 -7.70 -24.44 -43.52
N VAL A 877 -8.45 -23.34 -43.48
CA VAL A 877 -9.92 -23.37 -43.65
C VAL A 877 -10.28 -23.61 -45.12
N SER A 878 -11.15 -24.59 -45.38
CA SER A 878 -11.62 -24.86 -46.74
C SER A 878 -12.45 -23.70 -47.31
N MET A 879 -12.44 -23.53 -48.64
CA MET A 879 -13.00 -22.35 -49.33
C MET A 879 -14.48 -22.08 -48.99
N GLY A 880 -15.29 -23.12 -48.81
CA GLY A 880 -16.71 -23.01 -48.47
C GLY A 880 -16.94 -22.38 -47.09
N PRO A 881 -16.44 -22.99 -46.00
CA PRO A 881 -16.49 -22.43 -44.64
C PRO A 881 -15.87 -21.03 -44.52
N ALA A 882 -14.71 -20.78 -45.14
CA ALA A 882 -14.08 -19.45 -45.13
C ALA A 882 -14.98 -18.37 -45.77
N MET A 883 -15.62 -18.69 -46.89
CA MET A 883 -16.56 -17.78 -47.54
C MET A 883 -17.84 -17.58 -46.73
N LYS A 884 -18.32 -18.61 -46.04
CA LYS A 884 -19.53 -18.57 -45.20
C LYS A 884 -19.29 -17.76 -43.93
N LEU A 885 -18.16 -17.96 -43.24
CA LEU A 885 -17.77 -17.19 -42.04
C LEU A 885 -17.71 -15.70 -42.34
N VAL A 886 -16.92 -15.30 -43.37
CA VAL A 886 -16.79 -13.89 -43.76
C VAL A 886 -18.13 -13.28 -44.19
N ARG A 887 -18.99 -14.06 -44.85
CA ARG A 887 -20.31 -13.56 -45.31
C ARG A 887 -21.28 -13.35 -44.14
N GLU A 888 -21.35 -14.28 -43.21
CA GLU A 888 -22.27 -14.17 -42.07
C GLU A 888 -21.77 -13.13 -41.06
N ALA A 889 -20.45 -13.02 -40.83
CA ALA A 889 -19.88 -11.98 -39.97
C ALA A 889 -20.15 -10.56 -40.51
N LYS A 890 -20.15 -10.36 -41.85
CA LYS A 890 -20.54 -9.07 -42.48
C LYS A 890 -22.01 -8.70 -42.35
N LYS A 891 -22.87 -9.62 -41.89
CA LYS A 891 -24.29 -9.35 -41.64
C LYS A 891 -24.59 -8.98 -40.19
N CYS A 892 -23.60 -9.08 -39.30
CA CYS A 892 -23.71 -8.66 -37.92
C CYS A 892 -23.43 -7.14 -37.84
N ASP A 893 -24.42 -6.36 -37.41
CA ASP A 893 -24.25 -4.93 -37.11
C ASP A 893 -23.45 -4.76 -35.81
N VAL A 894 -22.43 -3.89 -35.84
CA VAL A 894 -21.47 -3.69 -34.73
C VAL A 894 -22.15 -3.06 -33.49
N ASP A 895 -23.31 -2.42 -33.65
CA ASP A 895 -23.99 -1.68 -32.57
C ASP A 895 -25.04 -2.49 -31.76
N ALA A 896 -25.23 -3.78 -32.03
CA ALA A 896 -26.29 -4.58 -31.38
C ALA A 896 -25.81 -5.51 -30.24
N ALA A 897 -24.50 -5.68 -30.01
CA ALA A 897 -23.96 -6.63 -29.04
C ALA A 897 -23.78 -6.07 -27.62
N SER A 898 -24.17 -4.82 -27.35
CA SER A 898 -24.07 -4.20 -26.01
C SER A 898 -25.37 -4.23 -25.20
N ALA A 899 -26.32 -5.12 -25.53
CA ALA A 899 -27.57 -5.23 -24.79
C ALA A 899 -28.09 -6.66 -24.73
N TYR A 900 -27.52 -7.50 -23.86
CA TYR A 900 -28.24 -8.53 -23.07
C TYR A 900 -27.46 -8.92 -21.81
#